data_AF-A0A2R6KAG6-F1
#
_entry.id   AF-A0A2R6KAG6-F1
#
_cell.length_a   1.000
_cell.length_b   1.000
_cell.length_c   1.000
_cell.angle_alpha   90.00
_cell.angle_beta   90.00
_cell.angle_gamma   90.00
#
_symmetry.space_group_name_H-M   'P 1'
#
loop_
_entity.id
_entity.type
_entity.pdbx_description
1 polymer ?
#
loop_
_entity_poly.entity_id
_entity_poly.type
_entity_poly.pdbx_seq_one_letter_code
_entity_poly.pdbx_strand_id
1 'polypeptide(L)'
;MARAENTELIDAFEDLYRDYYRNEIGELAQRYPNEQKSLYLDWQDIYRFDPDLADDVKSHPEELRDYAEEALRLYDLPVDVKLGQAHVRVHNLPDSTDIRDIRADHRGQLISVQGIVRKATDVKPKITQAAFECQRCGTLTRIPQQSGEFQEPHECQGCERQGPFRVNFDQSEFVDAQKIRVQESPEGLRGGETPQSIDVNIEDDITGEVTAGDHVRVAGVLKLDQQGSDQDQSPMFDVYMGGFSVEIEDEQFEEMDITEADKNEIIELSTEDDIYDKMVGAIAPSIYGYEREKLSMILQLFSGVTKHLPDESRIRGDLHMLLIGDPGTGKCQKYYTEVTLEDGREVAIGDLVESNLEDPVAVDDGVYNPVDIGVQTVTKDGEIETGRATKVWKREAPDRMYRITLASGREIEVTPSHPLFEQSNRGLSPQRADQLAEGDLIAVPGDLDADWDDSLDIPFQRVDAHNANSFTPPDQIEPPLARLLGYIIAEGYTHISGSSAATAITNVDEEILTDAENCFRRLGLRCSRREKHDHEIAEVVSCSSMEFVRFLKELELNILETSESQVVPSCLKRASPPNKAAFLRAYIDSEGTVSAKERELTVSSMSRELLDGVQTLLVAFGIQSHLTERHNGSFRLHISGRDFVKYIDEIGFITERKTAASEVFDDVSENTNTDVIPGLSDDLRRIREALALSQFDLELPRPTYQHYERGDRNPSKASLRAVVDTFEARIAWFREKHDELMDGQWQAVETLREELNVSQKTLANGMDVSQTAISYYERNEVVPDGGQTAAAKDVILDRLNEALSVTSDIAELRELCENDIHWDRIRSIESTEPDYEWVYDLEVAETHTYLGNGVVSHNSQMLSYIQNIAPRSVYTSGKGSSSAGLCVTGDTLIHTNGGFREIQDIVSEELPDPVECLADV
;
A
#
# COMPACT_ATOMS: atom_id res chain seq x y z
N MET A 1 -45.46 30.65 41.64
CA MET A 1 -44.72 29.39 41.85
C MET A 1 -43.27 29.54 41.37
N ALA A 2 -42.99 30.31 40.31
CA ALA A 2 -41.65 30.68 39.80
C ALA A 2 -40.77 31.61 40.69
N ARG A 3 -40.63 31.36 42.00
CA ARG A 3 -39.59 32.01 42.84
C ARG A 3 -38.84 31.05 43.76
N ALA A 4 -39.47 29.92 44.11
CA ALA A 4 -38.82 28.88 44.92
C ALA A 4 -37.87 28.04 44.07
N GLU A 5 -38.33 27.55 42.91
CA GLU A 5 -37.52 26.75 41.95
C GLU A 5 -36.26 27.48 41.50
N ASN A 6 -36.33 28.78 41.22
CA ASN A 6 -35.16 29.59 40.84
C ASN A 6 -34.10 29.71 41.95
N THR A 7 -34.49 29.57 43.22
CA THR A 7 -33.52 29.62 44.34
C THR A 7 -32.85 28.27 44.50
N GLU A 8 -33.58 27.17 44.31
CA GLU A 8 -33.04 25.80 44.36
C GLU A 8 -31.98 25.56 43.29
N LEU A 9 -32.15 26.07 42.06
CA LEU A 9 -31.15 25.96 40.99
C LEU A 9 -29.89 26.78 41.26
N ILE A 10 -30.03 28.00 41.80
CA ILE A 10 -28.88 28.83 42.19
C ILE A 10 -28.10 28.16 43.32
N ASP A 11 -28.78 27.65 44.34
CA ASP A 11 -28.17 26.92 45.46
C ASP A 11 -27.44 25.65 44.95
N ALA A 12 -28.01 24.93 43.97
CA ALA A 12 -27.37 23.75 43.37
C ALA A 12 -26.06 24.09 42.64
N PHE A 13 -26.00 25.20 41.89
CA PHE A 13 -24.75 25.67 41.28
C PHE A 13 -23.73 26.14 42.34
N GLU A 14 -24.16 26.80 43.42
CA GLU A 14 -23.25 27.17 44.52
C GLU A 14 -22.61 25.93 45.18
N ASP A 15 -23.37 24.86 45.37
CA ASP A 15 -22.88 23.59 45.90
C ASP A 15 -21.91 22.91 44.92
N LEU A 16 -22.24 22.85 43.62
CA LEU A 16 -21.34 22.36 42.56
C LEU A 16 -20.00 23.12 42.59
N TYR A 17 -20.04 24.45 42.69
CA TYR A 17 -18.84 25.28 42.76
C TYR A 17 -17.99 25.02 44.00
N ARG A 18 -18.62 24.71 45.13
CA ARG A 18 -17.93 24.41 46.38
C ARG A 18 -17.24 23.06 46.34
N ASP A 19 -17.88 22.07 45.72
CA ASP A 19 -17.42 20.69 45.71
C ASP A 19 -16.36 20.43 44.62
N TYR A 20 -16.51 21.04 43.43
CA TYR A 20 -15.66 20.74 42.28
C TYR A 20 -14.79 21.92 41.81
N TYR A 21 -15.27 23.18 41.86
CA TYR A 21 -14.63 24.31 41.15
C TYR A 21 -14.05 25.40 42.06
N ARG A 22 -13.78 25.09 43.33
CA ARG A 22 -13.35 26.09 44.32
C ARG A 22 -12.01 26.73 43.96
N ASN A 23 -11.08 25.98 43.38
CA ASN A 23 -9.74 26.47 43.07
C ASN A 23 -9.80 27.38 41.83
N GLU A 24 -10.52 26.95 40.81
CA GLU A 24 -10.74 27.58 39.52
C GLU A 24 -11.45 28.92 39.68
N ILE A 25 -12.46 28.99 40.56
CA ILE A 25 -13.11 30.24 40.95
C ILE A 25 -12.13 31.17 41.68
N GLY A 26 -11.23 30.61 42.50
CA GLY A 26 -10.17 31.36 43.16
C GLY A 26 -9.14 31.95 42.19
N GLU A 27 -8.81 31.23 41.11
CA GLU A 27 -7.95 31.70 40.03
C GLU A 27 -8.65 32.78 39.18
N LEU A 28 -9.91 32.54 38.81
CA LEU A 28 -10.74 33.52 38.11
C LEU A 28 -10.80 34.83 38.90
N ALA A 29 -11.05 34.78 40.21
CA ALA A 29 -11.11 35.97 41.06
C ALA A 29 -9.79 36.77 41.11
N GLN A 30 -8.63 36.12 40.89
CA GLN A 30 -7.33 36.80 40.85
C GLN A 30 -7.06 37.48 39.50
N ARG A 31 -7.55 36.88 38.41
CA ARG A 31 -7.29 37.32 37.02
C ARG A 31 -8.40 38.21 36.44
N TYR A 32 -9.54 38.27 37.12
CA TYR A 32 -10.71 39.04 36.70
C TYR A 32 -10.50 40.57 36.85
N PRO A 33 -10.99 41.39 35.90
CA PRO A 33 -11.62 41.04 34.62
C PRO A 33 -10.66 41.08 33.42
N ASN A 34 -9.38 41.39 33.62
CA ASN A 34 -8.48 41.75 32.52
C ASN A 34 -7.84 40.54 31.82
N GLU A 35 -7.56 39.48 32.58
CA GLU A 35 -6.89 38.28 32.05
C GLU A 35 -7.86 37.12 31.85
N GLN A 36 -8.97 37.08 32.61
CA GLN A 36 -9.98 36.04 32.50
C GLN A 36 -11.35 36.56 32.94
N LYS A 37 -12.40 36.25 32.16
CA LYS A 37 -13.80 36.60 32.49
C LYS A 37 -14.73 35.41 32.62
N SER A 38 -14.38 34.25 32.05
CA SER A 38 -15.20 33.04 32.12
C SER A 38 -14.70 31.99 33.12
N LEU A 39 -15.65 31.35 33.79
CA LEU A 39 -15.48 30.06 34.45
C LEU A 39 -15.92 28.96 33.47
N TYR A 40 -15.06 27.98 33.24
CA TYR A 40 -15.36 26.81 32.41
C TYR A 40 -15.74 25.63 33.30
N LEU A 41 -16.90 25.03 33.03
CA LEU A 41 -17.41 23.84 33.70
C LEU A 41 -17.37 22.65 32.72
N ASP A 42 -16.76 21.55 33.14
CA ASP A 42 -16.81 20.29 32.39
C ASP A 42 -18.20 19.65 32.57
N TRP A 43 -18.85 19.30 31.47
CA TRP A 43 -20.15 18.65 31.50
C TRP A 43 -20.16 17.36 32.33
N GLN A 44 -19.06 16.59 32.33
CA GLN A 44 -18.94 15.37 33.12
C GLN A 44 -19.03 15.62 34.62
N ASP A 45 -18.52 16.75 35.10
CA ASP A 45 -18.60 17.10 36.51
C ASP A 45 -20.02 17.51 36.91
N ILE A 46 -20.72 18.25 36.04
CA ILE A 46 -22.15 18.56 36.23
C ILE A 46 -22.96 17.26 36.30
N TYR A 47 -22.73 16.33 35.36
CA TYR A 47 -23.42 15.04 35.32
C TYR A 47 -23.10 14.15 36.54
N ARG A 48 -21.86 14.17 37.03
CA ARG A 48 -21.47 13.43 38.25
C ARG A 48 -22.09 14.02 39.51
N PHE A 49 -22.23 15.34 39.56
CA PHE A 49 -22.88 16.04 40.67
C PHE A 49 -24.38 15.76 40.69
N ASP A 50 -25.07 16.06 39.58
CA ASP A 50 -26.49 15.82 39.41
C ASP A 50 -26.86 15.60 37.92
N PRO A 51 -27.23 14.37 37.53
CA PRO A 51 -27.67 14.07 36.17
C PRO A 51 -28.87 14.89 35.71
N ASP A 52 -29.81 15.22 36.60
CA ASP A 52 -31.01 15.98 36.24
C ASP A 52 -30.63 17.43 35.89
N LEU A 53 -29.69 18.03 36.66
CA LEU A 53 -29.13 19.34 36.36
C LEU A 53 -28.37 19.35 35.02
N ALA A 54 -27.64 18.28 34.69
CA ALA A 54 -26.91 18.17 33.43
C ALA A 54 -27.84 18.09 32.20
N ASP A 55 -28.98 17.42 32.33
CA ASP A 55 -30.02 17.36 31.29
C ASP A 55 -30.75 18.72 31.15
N ASP A 56 -30.98 19.42 32.25
CA ASP A 56 -31.55 20.77 32.25
C ASP A 56 -30.61 21.79 31.57
N VAL A 57 -29.29 21.69 31.81
CA VAL A 57 -28.28 22.51 31.12
C VAL A 57 -28.29 22.27 29.60
N LYS A 58 -28.49 21.03 29.15
CA LYS A 58 -28.60 20.72 27.70
C LYS A 58 -29.90 21.25 27.08
N SER A 59 -31.00 21.16 27.81
CA SER A 59 -32.34 21.48 27.28
C SER A 59 -32.71 22.96 27.38
N HIS A 60 -32.23 23.66 28.41
CA HIS A 60 -32.52 25.08 28.68
C HIS A 60 -31.23 25.90 28.95
N PRO A 61 -30.21 25.86 28.06
CA PRO A 61 -28.87 26.38 28.34
C PRO A 61 -28.81 27.87 28.65
N GLU A 62 -29.63 28.70 28.00
CA GLU A 62 -29.62 30.16 28.23
C GLU A 62 -30.11 30.52 29.63
N GLU A 63 -31.18 29.86 30.09
CA GLU A 63 -31.74 30.09 31.42
C GLU A 63 -30.82 29.53 32.52
N LEU A 64 -30.27 28.34 32.32
CA LEU A 64 -29.35 27.72 33.27
C LEU A 64 -28.03 28.49 33.38
N ARG A 65 -27.55 29.11 32.30
CA ARG A 65 -26.40 30.02 32.34
C ARG A 65 -26.68 31.22 33.24
N ASP A 66 -27.86 31.85 33.14
CA ASP A 66 -28.21 33.01 33.96
C ASP A 66 -28.23 32.64 35.45
N TYR A 67 -28.74 31.45 35.82
CA TYR A 67 -28.68 30.95 37.19
C TYR A 67 -27.25 30.63 37.65
N ALA A 68 -26.45 30.00 36.79
CA ALA A 68 -25.06 29.67 37.08
C ALA A 68 -24.20 30.93 37.28
N GLU A 69 -24.39 31.97 36.46
CA GLU A 69 -23.73 33.27 36.61
C GLU A 69 -24.21 34.00 37.87
N GLU A 70 -25.50 33.96 38.20
CA GLU A 70 -26.01 34.57 39.45
C GLU A 70 -25.45 33.86 40.70
N ALA A 71 -25.35 32.52 40.69
CA ALA A 71 -24.67 31.76 41.73
C ALA A 71 -23.19 32.19 41.87
N LEU A 72 -22.50 32.41 40.76
CA LEU A 72 -21.11 32.89 40.77
C LEU A 72 -20.98 34.32 41.34
N ARG A 73 -21.99 35.18 41.12
CA ARG A 73 -22.05 36.53 41.71
C ARG A 73 -22.28 36.52 43.22
N LEU A 74 -23.02 35.52 43.73
CA LEU A 74 -23.35 35.36 45.14
C LEU A 74 -22.29 34.57 45.93
N TYR A 75 -21.40 33.86 45.23
CA TYR A 75 -20.36 33.02 45.83
C TYR A 75 -19.42 33.80 46.78
N ASP A 76 -19.24 33.30 48.01
CA ASP A 76 -18.44 33.95 49.05
C ASP A 76 -16.93 33.76 48.80
N LEU A 77 -16.29 34.80 48.24
CA LEU A 77 -14.86 34.80 47.94
C LEU A 77 -14.03 35.30 49.14
N PRO A 78 -12.84 34.71 49.40
CA PRO A 78 -11.91 35.19 50.43
C PRO A 78 -11.32 36.59 50.16
N VAL A 79 -11.53 37.14 48.97
CA VAL A 79 -10.95 38.39 48.45
C VAL A 79 -12.10 39.33 48.05
N ASP A 80 -11.95 40.64 48.26
CA ASP A 80 -12.97 41.66 47.95
C ASP A 80 -13.04 41.98 46.43
N VAL A 81 -13.35 40.96 45.62
CA VAL A 81 -13.55 41.04 44.17
C VAL A 81 -14.98 40.61 43.86
N LYS A 82 -15.69 41.41 43.06
CA LYS A 82 -17.06 41.09 42.63
C LYS A 82 -17.07 40.59 41.19
N LEU A 83 -17.44 39.33 40.99
CA LEU A 83 -17.57 38.66 39.69
C LEU A 83 -18.86 39.06 38.95
N GLY A 84 -19.21 40.35 38.96
CA GLY A 84 -20.51 40.86 38.49
C GLY A 84 -20.79 40.64 37.00
N GLN A 85 -19.74 40.55 36.18
CA GLN A 85 -19.82 40.34 34.72
C GLN A 85 -19.03 39.09 34.29
N ALA A 86 -18.83 38.14 35.20
CA ALA A 86 -18.20 36.87 34.86
C ALA A 86 -19.21 35.97 34.12
N HIS A 87 -18.71 35.24 33.14
CA HIS A 87 -19.51 34.28 32.37
C HIS A 87 -19.29 32.86 32.87
N VAL A 88 -20.32 32.02 32.74
CA VAL A 88 -20.20 30.58 32.97
C VAL A 88 -20.36 29.86 31.64
N ARG A 89 -19.37 29.06 31.29
CA ARG A 89 -19.29 28.33 30.01
C ARG A 89 -19.18 26.84 30.30
N VAL A 90 -19.91 26.04 29.54
CA VAL A 90 -19.92 24.58 29.66
C VAL A 90 -19.20 24.03 28.44
N HIS A 91 -18.34 23.04 28.67
CA HIS A 91 -17.56 22.41 27.61
C HIS A 91 -17.51 20.88 27.80
N ASN A 92 -16.87 20.17 26.87
CA ASN A 92 -16.76 18.70 26.89
C ASN A 92 -18.11 17.94 26.93
N LEU A 93 -19.07 18.36 26.11
CA LEU A 93 -20.34 17.62 25.93
C LEU A 93 -20.06 16.21 25.39
N PRO A 94 -20.82 15.18 25.83
CA PRO A 94 -20.50 13.78 25.55
C PRO A 94 -20.70 13.39 24.08
N ASP A 95 -21.55 14.11 23.35
CA ASP A 95 -21.88 13.84 21.95
C ASP A 95 -21.51 15.07 21.11
N SER A 96 -20.72 14.84 20.05
CA SER A 96 -20.53 15.81 18.97
C SER A 96 -21.56 15.53 17.88
N THR A 97 -22.30 16.56 17.46
CA THR A 97 -23.28 16.49 16.38
C THR A 97 -22.60 16.91 15.08
N ASP A 98 -22.60 16.03 14.08
CA ASP A 98 -22.13 16.41 12.74
C ASP A 98 -22.98 17.56 12.19
N ILE A 99 -22.34 18.53 11.54
CA ILE A 99 -23.02 19.74 11.05
C ILE A 99 -24.17 19.38 10.10
N ARG A 100 -23.99 18.33 9.31
CA ARG A 100 -25.00 17.76 8.41
C ARG A 100 -26.12 17.03 9.11
N ASP A 101 -25.92 16.57 10.33
CA ASP A 101 -26.94 15.87 11.12
C ASP A 101 -27.76 16.80 12.01
N ILE A 102 -27.53 18.11 11.92
CA ILE A 102 -28.38 19.10 12.55
C ILE A 102 -29.81 19.01 11.98
N ARG A 103 -30.78 18.71 12.87
CA ARG A 103 -32.21 18.64 12.58
C ARG A 103 -33.00 19.64 13.44
N ALA A 104 -34.29 19.77 13.16
CA ALA A 104 -35.20 20.66 13.88
C ALA A 104 -35.33 20.35 15.39
N ASP A 105 -35.08 19.10 15.79
CA ASP A 105 -35.20 18.66 17.19
C ASP A 105 -34.09 19.28 18.08
N HIS A 106 -32.97 19.71 17.50
CA HIS A 106 -31.88 20.39 18.23
C HIS A 106 -32.19 21.87 18.53
N ARG A 107 -33.33 22.41 18.11
CA ARG A 107 -33.67 23.83 18.28
C ARG A 107 -33.73 24.20 19.77
N GLY A 108 -32.94 25.20 20.16
CA GLY A 108 -32.89 25.71 21.53
C GLY A 108 -32.10 24.83 22.49
N GLN A 109 -31.57 23.69 22.03
CA GLN A 109 -30.71 22.81 22.83
C GLN A 109 -29.24 23.21 22.67
N LEU A 110 -28.44 22.89 23.69
CA LEU A 110 -26.99 23.00 23.65
C LEU A 110 -26.40 21.80 22.91
N ILE A 111 -25.79 22.04 21.75
CA ILE A 111 -25.11 21.01 20.95
C ILE A 111 -23.63 21.34 20.80
N SER A 112 -22.81 20.31 20.60
CA SER A 112 -21.41 20.45 20.23
C SER A 112 -21.25 20.16 18.75
N VAL A 113 -20.51 21.00 18.01
CA VAL A 113 -20.14 20.75 16.62
C VAL A 113 -18.62 20.86 16.47
N GLN A 114 -18.04 19.98 15.68
CA GLN A 114 -16.60 19.96 15.39
C GLN A 114 -16.35 20.31 13.92
N GLY A 115 -15.30 21.07 13.64
CA GLY A 115 -14.93 21.40 12.27
C GLY A 115 -13.85 22.48 12.15
N ILE A 116 -13.59 22.89 10.91
CA ILE A 116 -12.55 23.85 10.56
C ILE A 116 -13.16 25.24 10.40
N VAL A 117 -12.54 26.26 10.97
CA VAL A 117 -13.00 27.64 10.78
C VAL A 117 -12.63 28.13 9.39
N ARG A 118 -13.65 28.22 8.51
CA ARG A 118 -13.48 28.71 7.13
C ARG A 118 -13.37 30.24 7.08
N LYS A 119 -14.10 30.92 7.95
CA LYS A 119 -14.15 32.39 7.98
C LYS A 119 -14.42 32.88 9.39
N ALA A 120 -13.55 33.76 9.88
CA ALA A 120 -13.80 34.60 11.05
C ALA A 120 -13.98 36.05 10.58
N THR A 121 -15.00 36.74 11.10
CA THR A 121 -15.18 38.18 10.86
C THR A 121 -14.33 38.99 11.83
N ASP A 122 -14.07 40.26 11.51
CA ASP A 122 -13.48 41.18 12.49
C ASP A 122 -14.41 41.34 13.71
N VAL A 123 -13.81 41.46 14.89
CA VAL A 123 -14.54 41.73 16.14
C VAL A 123 -15.21 43.11 16.06
N LYS A 124 -16.51 43.18 16.39
CA LYS A 124 -17.32 44.40 16.32
C LYS A 124 -18.14 44.59 17.61
N PRO A 125 -18.34 45.83 18.07
CA PRO A 125 -19.16 46.09 19.25
C PRO A 125 -20.66 45.89 18.94
N LYS A 126 -21.35 45.16 19.81
CA LYS A 126 -22.80 44.89 19.79
C LYS A 126 -23.44 45.46 21.05
N ILE A 127 -24.59 46.14 20.91
CA ILE A 127 -25.35 46.67 22.06
C ILE A 127 -26.14 45.54 22.71
N THR A 128 -25.94 45.28 24.00
CA THR A 128 -26.72 44.31 24.80
C THR A 128 -27.84 44.98 25.59
N GLN A 129 -27.61 46.21 26.05
CA GLN A 129 -28.60 47.02 26.76
C GLN A 129 -28.58 48.45 26.22
N ALA A 130 -29.63 48.83 25.48
CA ALA A 130 -29.75 50.16 24.91
C ALA A 130 -30.42 51.12 25.89
N ALA A 131 -29.77 52.24 26.19
CA ALA A 131 -30.36 53.32 26.97
C ALA A 131 -31.04 54.33 26.04
N PHE A 132 -32.36 54.46 26.17
CA PHE A 132 -33.18 55.37 25.39
C PHE A 132 -33.50 56.62 26.18
N GLU A 133 -33.12 57.78 25.66
CA GLU A 133 -33.48 59.09 26.21
C GLU A 133 -34.77 59.59 25.57
N CYS A 134 -35.82 59.75 26.38
CA CYS A 134 -37.07 60.35 25.92
C CYS A 134 -36.86 61.83 25.57
N GLN A 135 -37.07 62.20 24.30
CA GLN A 135 -36.87 63.58 23.84
C GLN A 135 -37.91 64.56 24.38
N ARG A 136 -38.92 64.09 25.13
CA ARG A 136 -39.97 64.93 25.74
C ARG A 136 -39.68 65.31 27.19
N CYS A 137 -39.11 64.39 27.98
CA CYS A 137 -38.91 64.59 29.41
C CYS A 137 -37.48 64.27 29.89
N GLY A 138 -36.59 63.80 29.02
CA GLY A 138 -35.20 63.47 29.34
C GLY A 138 -35.03 62.19 30.18
N THR A 139 -36.10 61.45 30.46
CA THR A 139 -36.01 60.18 31.20
C THR A 139 -35.29 59.14 30.36
N LEU A 140 -34.29 58.50 30.97
CA LEU A 140 -33.57 57.36 30.41
C LEU A 140 -34.34 56.06 30.72
N THR A 141 -34.58 55.26 29.70
CA THR A 141 -35.18 53.92 29.83
C THR A 141 -34.22 52.92 29.20
N ARG A 142 -33.76 51.94 29.98
CA ARG A 142 -32.87 50.88 29.48
C ARG A 142 -33.69 49.69 29.02
N ILE A 143 -33.49 49.26 27.79
CA ILE A 143 -34.18 48.12 27.19
C ILE A 143 -33.13 47.09 26.76
N PRO A 144 -33.18 45.86 27.30
CA PRO A 144 -32.35 44.75 26.82
C PRO A 144 -32.59 44.52 25.33
N GLN A 145 -31.51 44.36 24.58
CA GLN A 145 -31.52 44.10 23.14
C GLN A 145 -31.25 42.62 22.92
N GLN A 146 -32.31 41.81 22.95
CA GLN A 146 -32.22 40.39 22.59
C GLN A 146 -32.14 40.24 21.06
N SER A 147 -31.64 39.09 20.58
CA SER A 147 -31.40 38.81 19.15
C SER A 147 -32.60 39.15 18.26
N GLY A 148 -32.33 39.73 17.07
CA GLY A 148 -33.33 40.12 16.09
C GLY A 148 -33.28 41.61 15.76
N GLU A 149 -34.44 42.24 15.63
CA GLU A 149 -34.57 43.68 15.37
C GLU A 149 -34.28 44.53 16.61
N PHE A 150 -33.77 45.74 16.38
CA PHE A 150 -33.46 46.71 17.44
C PHE A 150 -34.74 47.16 18.16
N GLN A 151 -34.84 46.89 19.47
CA GLN A 151 -36.06 47.09 20.25
C GLN A 151 -36.08 48.45 20.94
N GLU A 152 -37.05 49.30 20.57
CA GLU A 152 -37.31 50.57 21.25
C GLU A 152 -38.38 50.41 22.35
N PRO A 153 -38.33 51.23 23.42
CA PRO A 153 -39.38 51.23 24.44
C PRO A 153 -40.72 51.68 23.85
N HIS A 154 -41.79 50.94 24.14
CA HIS A 154 -43.15 51.32 23.72
C HIS A 154 -43.62 52.64 24.35
N GLU A 155 -43.32 52.87 25.62
CA GLU A 155 -43.68 54.09 26.36
C GLU A 155 -42.55 54.53 27.30
N CYS A 156 -42.46 55.84 27.53
CA CYS A 156 -41.48 56.41 28.44
C CYS A 156 -41.86 56.13 29.90
N GLN A 157 -40.96 55.53 30.69
CA GLN A 157 -41.21 55.28 32.12
C GLN A 157 -41.41 56.54 32.98
N GLY A 158 -41.00 57.72 32.49
CA GLY A 158 -41.13 58.98 33.22
C GLY A 158 -42.39 59.78 32.90
N CYS A 159 -42.83 59.77 31.64
CA CYS A 159 -43.98 60.58 31.20
C CYS A 159 -45.15 59.76 30.63
N GLU A 160 -45.04 58.43 30.61
CA GLU A 160 -46.06 57.47 30.15
C GLU A 160 -46.61 57.83 28.76
N ARG A 161 -45.72 58.31 27.87
CA ARG A 161 -46.07 58.66 26.49
C ARG A 161 -45.17 57.92 25.52
N GLN A 162 -45.76 57.54 24.40
CA GLN A 162 -45.05 56.96 23.27
C GLN A 162 -44.24 58.04 22.53
N GLY A 163 -42.92 57.85 22.47
CA GLY A 163 -41.93 58.50 21.60
C GLY A 163 -41.90 60.04 21.52
N PRO A 164 -40.90 60.63 20.85
CA PRO A 164 -39.74 59.98 20.22
C PRO A 164 -38.61 59.72 21.22
N PHE A 165 -37.93 58.59 21.03
CA PHE A 165 -36.76 58.18 21.82
C PHE A 165 -35.49 58.36 21.01
N ARG A 166 -34.37 58.59 21.70
CA ARG A 166 -33.04 58.61 21.08
C ARG A 166 -32.13 57.70 21.87
N VAL A 167 -31.39 56.84 21.18
CA VAL A 167 -30.37 56.00 21.82
C VAL A 167 -29.25 56.89 22.35
N ASN A 168 -28.94 56.72 23.63
CA ASN A 168 -27.81 57.32 24.31
C ASN A 168 -26.69 56.27 24.37
N PHE A 169 -25.77 56.33 23.41
CA PHE A 169 -24.68 55.36 23.30
C PHE A 169 -23.76 55.39 24.53
N ASP A 170 -23.52 56.56 25.14
CA ASP A 170 -22.65 56.69 26.32
C ASP A 170 -23.22 56.00 27.58
N GLN A 171 -24.54 55.77 27.61
CA GLN A 171 -25.24 55.11 28.72
C GLN A 171 -25.73 53.71 28.37
N SER A 172 -25.42 53.22 27.17
CA SER A 172 -25.73 51.87 26.68
C SER A 172 -24.57 50.93 26.99
N GLU A 173 -24.87 49.64 27.16
CA GLU A 173 -23.86 48.60 27.38
C GLU A 173 -23.57 47.90 26.06
N PHE A 174 -22.28 47.67 25.81
CA PHE A 174 -21.75 47.02 24.62
C PHE A 174 -20.95 45.78 25.02
N VAL A 175 -20.99 44.78 24.16
CA VAL A 175 -20.16 43.59 24.20
C VAL A 175 -19.46 43.42 22.86
N ASP A 176 -18.26 42.87 22.86
CA ASP A 176 -17.61 42.48 21.62
C ASP A 176 -18.32 41.27 21.03
N ALA A 177 -18.53 41.28 19.72
CA ALA A 177 -19.23 40.22 18.99
C ALA A 177 -18.46 39.87 17.72
N GLN A 178 -18.40 38.59 17.43
CA GLN A 178 -17.74 38.05 16.25
C GLN A 178 -18.57 36.92 15.66
N LYS A 179 -18.60 36.84 14.34
CA LYS A 179 -19.23 35.74 13.60
C LYS A 179 -18.15 34.86 12.98
N ILE A 180 -18.20 33.57 13.27
CA ILE A 180 -17.34 32.53 12.68
C ILE A 180 -18.17 31.57 11.84
N ARG A 181 -17.58 31.00 10.79
CA ARG A 181 -18.18 29.94 9.97
C ARG A 181 -17.35 28.68 10.12
N VAL A 182 -17.95 27.67 10.75
CA VAL A 182 -17.35 26.35 10.95
C VAL A 182 -17.81 25.44 9.83
N GLN A 183 -16.87 24.74 9.19
CA GLN A 183 -17.11 23.80 8.10
C GLN A 183 -16.73 22.39 8.54
N GLU A 184 -17.47 21.38 8.11
CA GLU A 184 -17.10 19.97 8.32
C GLU A 184 -15.70 19.69 7.77
N SER A 185 -14.95 18.81 8.44
CA SER A 185 -13.69 18.33 7.88
C SER A 185 -13.97 17.64 6.54
N PRO A 186 -13.16 17.88 5.48
CA PRO A 186 -13.28 17.15 4.22
C PRO A 186 -12.98 15.65 4.37
N GLU A 187 -12.29 15.28 5.43
CA GLU A 187 -11.87 13.92 5.76
C GLU A 187 -13.09 13.08 6.18
N GLY A 188 -13.29 11.92 5.52
CA GLY A 188 -14.44 11.05 5.77
C GLY A 188 -15.66 11.30 4.87
N LEU A 189 -15.62 12.33 4.01
CA LEU A 189 -16.66 12.56 2.99
C LEU A 189 -16.56 11.53 1.87
N ARG A 190 -17.71 11.01 1.42
CA ARG A 190 -17.76 10.13 0.24
C ARG A 190 -17.46 10.96 -1.01
N GLY A 191 -16.73 10.38 -1.97
CA GLY A 191 -16.32 11.07 -3.20
C GLY A 191 -17.50 11.76 -3.89
N GLY A 192 -17.44 13.10 -4.01
CA GLY A 192 -18.46 13.94 -4.65
C GLY A 192 -19.36 14.75 -3.71
N GLU A 193 -19.30 14.53 -2.39
CA GLU A 193 -20.08 15.31 -1.43
C GLU A 193 -19.40 16.64 -1.07
N THR A 194 -20.16 17.75 -1.04
CA THR A 194 -19.64 19.06 -0.62
C THR A 194 -19.75 19.23 0.90
N PRO A 195 -18.68 19.61 1.62
CA PRO A 195 -18.73 19.79 3.07
C PRO A 195 -19.72 20.89 3.47
N GLN A 196 -20.54 20.63 4.50
CA GLN A 196 -21.51 21.61 5.01
C GLN A 196 -20.86 22.58 6.00
N SER A 197 -21.50 23.72 6.23
CA SER A 197 -21.00 24.75 7.16
C SER A 197 -22.12 25.38 7.97
N ILE A 198 -21.83 25.71 9.22
CA ILE A 198 -22.73 26.44 10.12
C ILE A 198 -22.09 27.76 10.55
N ASP A 199 -22.92 28.79 10.64
CA ASP A 199 -22.53 30.10 11.15
C ASP A 199 -22.73 30.13 12.67
N VAL A 200 -21.68 30.49 13.41
CA VAL A 200 -21.69 30.62 14.87
C VAL A 200 -21.41 32.08 15.25
N ASN A 201 -22.27 32.65 16.10
CA ASN A 201 -22.10 33.98 16.67
C ASN A 201 -21.55 33.85 18.09
N ILE A 202 -20.39 34.44 18.35
CA ILE A 202 -19.67 34.40 19.64
C ILE A 202 -19.54 35.83 20.22
N GLU A 203 -19.52 35.94 21.55
CA GLU A 203 -19.61 37.22 22.28
C GLU A 203 -18.64 37.28 23.49
N ASP A 204 -18.23 38.50 23.82
CA ASP A 204 -17.28 38.89 24.88
C ASP A 204 -15.91 38.20 24.79
N ASP A 205 -15.51 37.46 25.82
CA ASP A 205 -14.15 36.97 26.03
C ASP A 205 -13.73 35.79 25.16
N ILE A 206 -14.65 35.19 24.41
CA ILE A 206 -14.32 34.17 23.39
C ILE A 206 -14.11 34.77 22.00
N THR A 207 -14.23 36.09 21.84
CA THR A 207 -14.00 36.77 20.57
C THR A 207 -12.51 37.06 20.36
N GLY A 208 -12.05 36.98 19.12
CA GLY A 208 -10.65 37.26 18.76
C GLY A 208 -9.65 36.13 19.03
N GLU A 209 -10.07 35.06 19.71
CA GLU A 209 -9.24 33.88 19.99
C GLU A 209 -9.06 32.96 18.78
N VAL A 210 -10.04 32.96 17.85
CA VAL A 210 -10.11 31.97 16.76
C VAL A 210 -9.85 32.61 15.40
N THR A 211 -9.02 31.97 14.59
CA THR A 211 -8.62 32.39 13.25
C THR A 211 -9.08 31.41 12.17
N ALA A 212 -8.98 31.82 10.90
CA ALA A 212 -9.35 30.95 9.79
C ALA A 212 -8.29 29.85 9.61
N GLY A 213 -8.73 28.59 9.55
CA GLY A 213 -7.87 27.40 9.47
C GLY A 213 -7.79 26.61 10.77
N ASP A 214 -8.21 27.19 11.91
CA ASP A 214 -8.18 26.49 13.19
C ASP A 214 -9.22 25.36 13.21
N HIS A 215 -8.84 24.22 13.79
CA HIS A 215 -9.76 23.14 14.13
C HIS A 215 -10.40 23.49 15.47
N VAL A 216 -11.72 23.49 15.50
CA VAL A 216 -12.46 23.94 16.68
C VAL A 216 -13.57 22.97 17.02
N ARG A 217 -13.78 22.84 18.33
CA ARG A 217 -14.98 22.29 18.92
C ARG A 217 -15.79 23.44 19.51
N VAL A 218 -17.00 23.59 19.01
CA VAL A 218 -17.88 24.68 19.41
C VAL A 218 -19.11 24.11 20.08
N ALA A 219 -19.31 24.41 21.36
CA ALA A 219 -20.59 24.18 22.01
C ALA A 219 -21.47 25.43 21.83
N GLY A 220 -22.71 25.26 21.41
CA GLY A 220 -23.61 26.40 21.21
C GLY A 220 -25.08 26.02 21.09
N VAL A 221 -25.92 27.04 21.22
CA VAL A 221 -27.38 26.89 21.20
C VAL A 221 -27.88 27.10 19.78
N LEU A 222 -28.61 26.12 19.25
CA LEU A 222 -29.15 26.21 17.90
C LEU A 222 -30.32 27.20 17.81
N LYS A 223 -30.17 28.21 16.96
CA LYS A 223 -31.19 29.25 16.70
C LYS A 223 -31.66 29.19 15.25
N LEU A 224 -32.91 29.62 15.05
CA LEU A 224 -33.55 29.68 13.75
C LEU A 224 -33.83 31.15 13.41
N ASP A 225 -33.46 31.57 12.22
CA ASP A 225 -33.83 32.86 11.66
C ASP A 225 -34.80 32.66 10.49
N GLN A 226 -35.87 33.45 10.45
CA GLN A 226 -36.89 33.27 9.41
C GLN A 226 -36.42 33.94 8.11
N GLN A 227 -36.38 33.20 7.01
CA GLN A 227 -36.01 33.81 5.72
C GLN A 227 -37.13 34.75 5.23
N GLY A 228 -36.75 35.97 4.83
CA GLY A 228 -37.65 36.91 4.18
C GLY A 228 -37.59 38.33 4.76
N SER A 229 -38.35 39.24 4.15
CA SER A 229 -38.62 40.56 4.71
C SER A 229 -40.01 40.56 5.35
N ASP A 230 -40.34 41.57 6.17
CA ASP A 230 -41.66 41.72 6.81
C ASP A 230 -42.88 41.56 5.90
N GLN A 231 -42.71 41.69 4.57
CA GLN A 231 -43.79 41.56 3.58
C GLN A 231 -43.87 40.18 2.91
N ASP A 232 -42.84 39.33 3.01
CA ASP A 232 -42.76 37.99 2.41
C ASP A 232 -42.01 37.05 3.37
N GLN A 233 -42.71 36.58 4.41
CA GLN A 233 -42.18 35.61 5.37
C GLN A 233 -42.20 34.20 4.78
N SER A 234 -41.02 33.58 4.62
CA SER A 234 -40.87 32.20 4.16
C SER A 234 -41.18 31.21 5.28
N PRO A 235 -41.73 30.02 4.98
CA PRO A 235 -41.78 28.91 5.93
C PRO A 235 -40.40 28.25 6.15
N MET A 236 -39.39 28.62 5.36
CA MET A 236 -38.00 28.14 5.50
C MET A 236 -37.23 29.03 6.47
N PHE A 237 -36.42 28.40 7.33
CA PHE A 237 -35.61 29.06 8.33
C PHE A 237 -34.13 28.78 8.06
N ASP A 238 -33.28 29.79 8.21
CA ASP A 238 -31.84 29.63 8.29
C ASP A 238 -31.44 29.22 9.70
N VAL A 239 -30.48 28.30 9.79
CA VAL A 239 -29.97 27.80 11.06
C VAL A 239 -28.65 28.48 11.37
N TYR A 240 -28.50 29.01 12.58
CA TYR A 240 -27.24 29.52 13.09
C TYR A 240 -27.09 29.15 14.56
N MET A 241 -25.87 29.23 15.08
CA MET A 241 -25.59 28.87 16.45
C MET A 241 -25.20 30.10 17.27
N GLY A 242 -25.74 30.23 18.47
CA GLY A 242 -25.20 31.12 19.49
C GLY A 242 -24.10 30.39 20.25
N GLY A 243 -22.84 30.77 20.04
CA GLY A 243 -21.70 30.10 20.65
C GLY A 243 -21.68 30.28 22.16
N PHE A 244 -21.52 29.17 22.86
CA PHE A 244 -21.49 29.08 24.32
C PHE A 244 -20.05 28.88 24.81
N SER A 245 -19.28 28.03 24.14
CA SER A 245 -17.84 27.87 24.31
C SER A 245 -17.19 27.53 22.96
N VAL A 246 -15.93 27.92 22.81
CA VAL A 246 -15.12 27.54 21.66
C VAL A 246 -13.78 27.03 22.18
N GLU A 247 -13.46 25.80 21.83
CA GLU A 247 -12.18 25.16 22.12
C GLU A 247 -11.43 25.01 20.81
N ILE A 248 -10.20 25.51 20.76
CA ILE A 248 -9.29 25.19 19.66
C ILE A 248 -8.77 23.78 19.95
N GLU A 249 -9.08 22.86 19.06
CA GLU A 249 -8.48 21.53 19.08
C GLU A 249 -7.07 21.69 18.51
N ASP A 250 -6.09 21.89 19.39
CA ASP A 250 -4.72 21.66 18.97
C ASP A 250 -4.58 20.15 18.73
N GLU A 251 -4.10 19.76 17.55
CA GLU A 251 -3.42 18.47 17.40
C GLU A 251 -2.11 18.54 18.22
N GLN A 252 -2.23 18.59 19.54
CA GLN A 252 -1.12 18.49 20.46
C GLN A 252 -0.65 17.04 20.45
N PHE A 253 0.32 16.75 19.58
CA PHE A 253 1.25 15.63 19.72
C PHE A 253 2.16 15.76 20.96
N GLU A 254 1.88 16.67 21.90
CA GLU A 254 2.80 17.05 23.00
C GLU A 254 2.46 16.46 24.39
N GLU A 255 1.36 15.72 24.57
CA GLU A 255 1.15 14.94 25.80
C GLU A 255 1.29 13.43 25.55
N MET A 256 2.46 13.01 25.05
CA MET A 256 2.93 11.65 25.28
C MET A 256 3.64 11.61 26.63
N ASP A 257 3.08 10.89 27.60
CA ASP A 257 3.78 10.57 28.85
C ASP A 257 4.95 9.62 28.53
N ILE A 258 6.12 10.18 28.17
CA ILE A 258 7.33 9.41 27.87
C ILE A 258 7.85 8.78 29.17
N THR A 259 7.70 7.45 29.28
CA THR A 259 8.21 6.70 30.42
C THR A 259 9.75 6.65 30.40
N GLU A 260 10.35 6.31 31.54
CA GLU A 260 11.81 6.10 31.58
C GLU A 260 12.25 4.91 30.69
N ALA A 261 11.36 3.95 30.40
CA ALA A 261 11.64 2.87 29.46
C ALA A 261 11.73 3.42 28.02
N ASP A 262 10.76 4.24 27.62
CA ASP A 262 10.73 4.86 26.28
C ASP A 262 11.96 5.76 26.05
N LYS A 263 12.40 6.49 27.09
CA LYS A 263 13.64 7.28 27.01
C LYS A 263 14.87 6.43 26.74
N ASN A 264 14.98 5.27 27.40
CA ASN A 264 16.12 4.38 27.19
C ASN A 264 16.09 3.79 25.78
N GLU A 265 14.91 3.39 25.30
CA GLU A 265 14.72 2.88 23.93
C GLU A 265 15.07 3.93 22.87
N ILE A 266 14.64 5.19 23.06
CA ILE A 266 15.01 6.31 22.17
C ILE A 266 16.52 6.54 22.16
N ILE A 267 17.18 6.47 23.31
CA ILE A 267 18.64 6.62 23.40
C ILE A 267 19.35 5.47 22.69
N GLU A 268 18.91 4.23 22.89
CA GLU A 268 19.45 3.05 22.23
C GLU A 268 19.31 3.14 20.71
N LEU A 269 18.11 3.44 20.21
CA LEU A 269 17.82 3.72 18.79
C LEU A 269 18.71 4.84 18.23
N SER A 270 18.95 5.91 18.99
CA SER A 270 19.77 7.04 18.54
C SER A 270 21.25 6.71 18.35
N THR A 271 21.70 5.59 18.93
CA THR A 271 23.10 5.13 18.83
C THR A 271 23.33 4.13 17.71
N GLU A 272 22.28 3.69 17.01
CA GLU A 272 22.40 2.77 15.89
C GLU A 272 22.88 3.48 14.61
N ASP A 273 23.76 2.82 13.85
CA ASP A 273 24.38 3.39 12.65
C ASP A 273 23.41 3.47 11.44
N ASP A 274 22.32 2.71 11.44
CA ASP A 274 21.34 2.55 10.35
C ASP A 274 19.98 3.23 10.64
N ILE A 275 19.93 4.14 11.61
CA ILE A 275 18.69 4.77 12.07
C ILE A 275 17.90 5.47 10.96
N TYR A 276 18.59 6.08 9.99
CA TYR A 276 17.94 6.71 8.83
C TYR A 276 17.25 5.69 7.93
N ASP A 277 17.89 4.54 7.69
CA ASP A 277 17.33 3.49 6.85
C ASP A 277 16.11 2.85 7.53
N LYS A 278 16.18 2.64 8.85
CA LYS A 278 15.03 2.19 9.65
C LYS A 278 13.87 3.18 9.61
N MET A 279 14.14 4.48 9.75
CA MET A 279 13.11 5.51 9.62
C MET A 279 12.49 5.52 8.22
N VAL A 280 13.30 5.38 7.17
CA VAL A 280 12.84 5.32 5.78
C VAL A 280 11.98 4.08 5.53
N GLY A 281 12.38 2.92 6.04
CA GLY A 281 11.60 1.68 5.98
C GLY A 281 10.28 1.75 6.76
N ALA A 282 10.21 2.57 7.81
CA ALA A 282 8.98 2.78 8.58
C ALA A 282 7.96 3.71 7.86
N ILE A 283 8.41 4.58 6.94
CA ILE A 283 7.51 5.44 6.15
C ILE A 283 7.00 4.69 4.92
N ALA A 284 5.67 4.54 4.85
CA ALA A 284 4.98 3.83 3.77
C ALA A 284 5.61 2.45 3.48
N PRO A 285 5.58 1.51 4.45
CA PRO A 285 6.28 0.24 4.34
C PRO A 285 5.76 -0.63 3.18
N SER A 286 4.51 -0.40 2.73
CA SER A 286 3.91 -1.08 1.57
C SER A 286 4.38 -0.54 0.21
N ILE A 287 5.05 0.61 0.16
CA ILE A 287 5.57 1.18 -1.09
C ILE A 287 7.04 0.86 -1.20
N TYR A 288 7.41 0.10 -2.22
CA TYR A 288 8.81 -0.24 -2.44
C TYR A 288 9.56 0.92 -3.12
N GLY A 289 10.77 1.20 -2.65
CA GLY A 289 11.71 2.15 -3.24
C GLY A 289 11.42 3.60 -2.85
N TYR A 290 11.85 4.54 -3.69
CA TYR A 290 11.74 5.97 -3.44
C TYR A 290 12.39 6.41 -2.11
N GLU A 291 13.52 5.79 -1.75
CA GLU A 291 14.24 6.03 -0.50
C GLU A 291 14.53 7.52 -0.28
N ARG A 292 14.82 8.25 -1.35
CA ARG A 292 15.13 9.67 -1.30
C ARG A 292 13.90 10.52 -1.01
N GLU A 293 12.77 10.19 -1.63
CA GLU A 293 11.49 10.84 -1.43
C GLU A 293 10.97 10.55 -0.02
N LYS A 294 10.99 9.28 0.42
CA LYS A 294 10.64 8.88 1.78
C LYS A 294 11.53 9.56 2.83
N LEU A 295 12.85 9.61 2.61
CA LEU A 295 13.77 10.36 3.48
C LEU A 295 13.41 11.85 3.51
N SER A 296 13.09 12.44 2.36
CA SER A 296 12.68 13.85 2.31
C SER A 296 11.40 14.07 3.12
N MET A 297 10.47 13.10 3.15
CA MET A 297 9.23 13.17 3.94
C MET A 297 9.53 13.11 5.43
N ILE A 298 10.42 12.21 5.86
CA ILE A 298 10.89 12.15 7.25
C ILE A 298 11.51 13.49 7.67
N LEU A 299 12.38 14.04 6.84
CA LEU A 299 13.00 15.34 7.10
C LEU A 299 11.98 16.48 7.16
N GLN A 300 10.90 16.40 6.37
CA GLN A 300 9.80 17.36 6.44
C GLN A 300 8.99 17.22 7.74
N LEU A 301 8.72 16.00 8.19
CA LEU A 301 7.99 15.71 9.43
C LEU A 301 8.77 16.22 10.66
N PHE A 302 10.09 16.03 10.70
CA PHE A 302 10.94 16.64 11.73
C PHE A 302 11.06 18.16 11.58
N SER A 303 10.89 18.68 10.36
CA SER A 303 10.90 20.12 10.02
C SER A 303 12.17 20.84 10.51
N GLY A 304 12.18 22.17 10.42
CA GLY A 304 13.26 23.03 10.91
C GLY A 304 12.79 24.02 11.97
N VAL A 305 13.73 24.63 12.70
CA VAL A 305 13.43 25.67 13.69
C VAL A 305 13.33 27.04 13.02
N THR A 306 12.20 27.73 13.20
CA THR A 306 12.04 29.13 12.75
C THR A 306 13.03 30.03 13.48
N LYS A 307 13.76 30.88 12.75
CA LYS A 307 14.71 31.85 13.33
C LYS A 307 14.31 33.27 12.99
N HIS A 308 14.27 34.13 14.01
CA HIS A 308 14.10 35.57 13.85
C HIS A 308 15.47 36.25 13.84
N LEU A 309 15.74 37.01 12.77
CA LEU A 309 16.95 37.79 12.64
C LEU A 309 16.81 39.14 13.35
N PRO A 310 17.93 39.82 13.69
CA PRO A 310 17.91 41.12 14.37
C PRO A 310 17.25 42.26 13.56
N ASP A 311 17.01 42.05 12.28
CA ASP A 311 16.32 42.98 11.37
C ASP A 311 14.81 42.69 11.25
N GLU A 312 14.26 41.88 12.18
CA GLU A 312 12.87 41.41 12.21
C GLU A 312 12.47 40.48 11.06
N SER A 313 13.40 40.10 10.18
CA SER A 313 13.13 39.10 9.15
C SER A 313 13.06 37.69 9.73
N ARG A 314 12.18 36.85 9.18
CA ARG A 314 11.95 35.46 9.59
C ARG A 314 12.57 34.50 8.60
N ILE A 315 13.45 33.62 9.08
CA ILE A 315 13.87 32.42 8.35
C ILE A 315 12.89 31.31 8.72
N ARG A 316 12.16 30.82 7.71
CA ARG A 316 11.21 29.70 7.86
C ARG A 316 11.92 28.44 8.35
N GLY A 317 11.35 27.78 9.35
CA GLY A 317 11.72 26.42 9.74
C GLY A 317 10.91 25.36 8.97
N ASP A 318 9.70 25.75 8.56
CA ASP A 318 8.68 24.89 8.00
C ASP A 318 9.04 24.55 6.54
N LEU A 319 9.25 23.27 6.22
CA LEU A 319 9.62 22.80 4.88
C LEU A 319 8.38 22.49 4.04
N HIS A 320 8.31 23.06 2.84
CA HIS A 320 7.28 22.74 1.85
C HIS A 320 7.91 21.79 0.85
N MET A 321 7.26 20.65 0.65
CA MET A 321 7.64 19.68 -0.34
C MET A 321 6.58 19.65 -1.43
N LEU A 322 7.05 19.65 -2.67
CA LEU A 322 6.22 19.44 -3.85
C LEU A 322 6.74 18.18 -4.53
N LEU A 323 5.94 17.13 -4.51
CA LEU A 323 6.23 15.89 -5.23
C LEU A 323 5.46 15.92 -6.54
N ILE A 324 6.18 16.21 -7.62
CA ILE A 324 5.65 16.10 -8.98
C ILE A 324 6.11 14.75 -9.50
N GLY A 325 5.16 13.87 -9.75
CA GLY A 325 5.38 12.63 -10.49
C GLY A 325 4.26 12.44 -11.50
N ASP A 326 4.47 11.52 -12.44
CA ASP A 326 3.43 11.13 -13.37
C ASP A 326 2.23 10.60 -12.57
N PRO A 327 1.03 11.20 -12.69
CA PRO A 327 -0.16 10.77 -11.94
C PRO A 327 -0.58 9.33 -12.27
N GLY A 328 0.11 8.30 -11.77
CA GLY A 328 -0.07 6.91 -12.20
C GLY A 328 0.01 6.70 -13.71
N THR A 329 0.59 7.66 -14.46
CA THR A 329 0.24 7.87 -15.86
C THR A 329 1.22 7.34 -16.91
N GLY A 330 2.06 6.36 -16.56
CA GLY A 330 2.99 5.82 -17.55
C GLY A 330 3.47 4.41 -17.30
N LYS A 331 2.79 3.60 -16.50
CA LYS A 331 3.24 2.24 -16.14
C LYS A 331 2.35 1.19 -16.78
N CYS A 332 2.14 1.27 -18.07
CA CYS A 332 1.26 0.37 -18.79
C CYS A 332 2.04 -0.62 -19.66
N GLN A 333 1.34 -1.68 -20.07
CA GLN A 333 1.82 -2.74 -20.95
C GLN A 333 0.98 -2.77 -22.23
N LYS A 334 1.47 -3.52 -23.22
CA LYS A 334 0.76 -3.74 -24.48
C LYS A 334 -0.52 -4.59 -24.29
N TYR A 335 -1.51 -4.37 -25.15
CA TYR A 335 -2.80 -5.09 -25.14
C TYR A 335 -2.69 -6.61 -24.94
N TYR A 336 -1.78 -7.25 -25.69
CA TYR A 336 -1.64 -8.71 -25.72
C TYR A 336 -0.74 -9.28 -24.63
N THR A 337 -0.31 -8.47 -23.65
CA THR A 337 0.39 -9.06 -22.49
C THR A 337 -0.58 -9.96 -21.73
N GLU A 338 -0.26 -11.24 -21.62
CA GLU A 338 -1.00 -12.24 -20.87
C GLU A 338 -0.79 -12.05 -19.37
N VAL A 339 -1.85 -11.73 -18.64
CA VAL A 339 -1.86 -11.65 -17.17
C VAL A 339 -2.29 -13.00 -16.59
N THR A 340 -1.55 -13.49 -15.60
CA THR A 340 -1.90 -14.72 -14.88
C THR A 340 -2.93 -14.43 -13.78
N LEU A 341 -4.11 -15.04 -13.90
CA LEU A 341 -5.23 -14.90 -12.97
C LEU A 341 -5.12 -15.85 -11.76
N GLU A 342 -5.99 -15.67 -10.75
CA GLU A 342 -6.02 -16.51 -9.53
C GLU A 342 -6.14 -18.01 -9.79
N ASP A 343 -6.83 -18.39 -10.87
CA ASP A 343 -7.05 -19.78 -11.29
C ASP A 343 -5.96 -20.31 -12.24
N GLY A 344 -4.90 -19.53 -12.46
CA GLY A 344 -3.78 -19.85 -13.35
C GLY A 344 -4.07 -19.69 -14.84
N ARG A 345 -5.25 -19.18 -15.23
CA ARG A 345 -5.47 -18.77 -16.63
C ARG A 345 -4.63 -17.56 -16.97
N GLU A 346 -4.20 -17.52 -18.22
CA GLU A 346 -3.55 -16.37 -18.83
C GLU A 346 -4.56 -15.69 -19.75
N VAL A 347 -4.77 -14.39 -19.55
CA VAL A 347 -5.70 -13.58 -20.34
C VAL A 347 -5.00 -12.30 -20.76
N ALA A 348 -5.15 -11.89 -22.02
CA ALA A 348 -4.61 -10.61 -22.49
C ALA A 348 -5.15 -9.46 -21.62
N ILE A 349 -4.25 -8.63 -21.10
CA ILE A 349 -4.59 -7.50 -20.25
C ILE A 349 -5.60 -6.56 -20.92
N GLY A 350 -5.49 -6.40 -22.25
CA GLY A 350 -6.45 -5.64 -23.04
C GLY A 350 -7.87 -6.20 -22.97
N ASP A 351 -8.05 -7.52 -23.14
CA ASP A 351 -9.37 -8.15 -23.00
C ASP A 351 -9.92 -8.00 -21.57
N LEU A 352 -9.04 -8.14 -20.57
CA LEU A 352 -9.40 -8.00 -19.17
C LEU A 352 -9.86 -6.58 -18.84
N VAL A 353 -9.15 -5.55 -19.32
CA VAL A 353 -9.52 -4.16 -19.10
C VAL A 353 -10.78 -3.80 -19.89
N GLU A 354 -10.81 -4.04 -21.21
CA GLU A 354 -11.93 -3.61 -22.07
C GLU A 354 -13.26 -4.24 -21.65
N SER A 355 -13.26 -5.49 -21.16
CA SER A 355 -14.47 -6.16 -20.65
C SER A 355 -14.99 -5.57 -19.33
N ASN A 356 -14.19 -4.78 -18.63
CA ASN A 356 -14.53 -4.17 -17.33
C ASN A 356 -14.69 -2.63 -17.39
N LEU A 357 -14.62 -2.02 -18.57
CA LEU A 357 -14.81 -0.57 -18.79
C LEU A 357 -16.30 -0.21 -19.04
N GLU A 358 -17.19 -0.59 -18.13
CA GLU A 358 -18.57 -0.09 -18.13
C GLU A 358 -18.66 1.26 -17.40
N ASP A 359 -19.07 2.33 -18.09
CA ASP A 359 -19.19 3.71 -17.58
C ASP A 359 -17.91 4.26 -16.92
N PRO A 360 -16.80 4.42 -17.68
CA PRO A 360 -15.51 4.57 -17.07
C PRO A 360 -15.15 5.98 -16.64
N VAL A 361 -14.32 6.07 -15.59
CA VAL A 361 -13.87 7.36 -15.06
C VAL A 361 -12.77 7.90 -15.96
N ALA A 362 -13.05 9.05 -16.59
CA ALA A 362 -12.10 9.70 -17.48
C ALA A 362 -10.94 10.36 -16.71
N VAL A 363 -9.74 10.21 -17.26
CA VAL A 363 -8.53 10.94 -16.89
C VAL A 363 -7.95 11.63 -18.13
N ASP A 364 -6.93 12.47 -17.96
CA ASP A 364 -6.45 13.36 -19.03
C ASP A 364 -5.95 12.62 -20.28
N ASP A 365 -5.47 11.39 -20.13
CA ASP A 365 -4.86 10.56 -21.17
C ASP A 365 -5.38 9.11 -21.14
N GLY A 366 -6.62 8.91 -20.69
CA GLY A 366 -7.21 7.58 -20.62
C GLY A 366 -8.46 7.47 -19.75
N VAL A 367 -8.74 6.26 -19.31
CA VAL A 367 -9.87 5.91 -18.45
C VAL A 367 -9.49 4.81 -17.46
N TYR A 368 -10.24 4.70 -16.37
CA TYR A 368 -10.11 3.59 -15.43
C TYR A 368 -11.46 3.19 -14.83
N ASN A 369 -11.53 1.93 -14.38
CA ASN A 369 -12.67 1.39 -13.62
C ASN A 369 -12.21 0.65 -12.37
N PRO A 370 -12.95 0.75 -11.26
CA PRO A 370 -12.80 -0.18 -10.15
C PRO A 370 -13.28 -1.57 -10.55
N VAL A 371 -12.57 -2.60 -10.11
CA VAL A 371 -12.86 -4.02 -10.39
C VAL A 371 -12.56 -4.86 -9.15
N ASP A 372 -12.96 -6.14 -9.19
CA ASP A 372 -12.54 -7.17 -8.24
C ASP A 372 -12.20 -8.42 -9.04
N ILE A 373 -10.93 -8.55 -9.42
CA ILE A 373 -10.42 -9.64 -10.24
C ILE A 373 -9.27 -10.30 -9.49
N GLY A 374 -9.33 -11.61 -9.29
CA GLY A 374 -8.24 -12.37 -8.71
C GLY A 374 -7.07 -12.54 -9.69
N VAL A 375 -5.87 -12.21 -9.24
CA VAL A 375 -4.63 -12.29 -10.03
C VAL A 375 -3.50 -12.95 -9.22
N GLN A 376 -2.53 -13.54 -9.90
CA GLN A 376 -1.30 -13.99 -9.25
C GLN A 376 -0.39 -12.78 -9.00
N THR A 377 0.09 -12.67 -7.76
CA THR A 377 0.93 -11.58 -7.29
C THR A 377 2.15 -12.13 -6.55
N VAL A 378 3.12 -11.25 -6.30
CA VAL A 378 4.36 -11.56 -5.59
C VAL A 378 4.47 -10.66 -4.36
N THR A 379 4.71 -11.27 -3.20
CA THR A 379 4.95 -10.56 -1.95
C THR A 379 6.34 -9.92 -1.93
N LYS A 380 6.60 -9.03 -0.98
CA LYS A 380 7.93 -8.42 -0.77
C LYS A 380 9.04 -9.45 -0.54
N ASP A 381 8.69 -10.60 0.03
CA ASP A 381 9.63 -11.67 0.40
C ASP A 381 9.83 -12.66 -0.78
N GLY A 382 9.11 -12.45 -1.88
CA GLY A 382 9.20 -13.24 -3.10
C GLY A 382 8.34 -14.51 -3.08
N GLU A 383 7.31 -14.56 -2.24
CA GLU A 383 6.30 -15.62 -2.27
C GLU A 383 5.25 -15.29 -3.34
N ILE A 384 4.81 -16.31 -4.08
CA ILE A 384 3.74 -16.16 -5.06
C ILE A 384 2.41 -16.50 -4.39
N GLU A 385 1.46 -15.57 -4.46
CA GLU A 385 0.15 -15.73 -3.84
C GLU A 385 -0.97 -15.15 -4.71
N THR A 386 -2.21 -15.36 -4.26
CA THR A 386 -3.41 -14.81 -4.90
C THR A 386 -3.73 -13.42 -4.37
N GLY A 387 -3.71 -12.41 -5.25
CA GLY A 387 -4.06 -11.03 -4.96
C GLY A 387 -5.35 -10.57 -5.64
N ARG A 388 -5.80 -9.35 -5.31
CA ARG A 388 -6.98 -8.72 -5.91
C ARG A 388 -6.60 -7.47 -6.69
N ALA A 389 -6.86 -7.50 -8.00
CA ALA A 389 -6.87 -6.29 -8.81
C ALA A 389 -8.12 -5.48 -8.46
N THR A 390 -7.91 -4.24 -8.02
CA THR A 390 -8.94 -3.29 -7.58
C THR A 390 -9.30 -2.27 -8.64
N LYS A 391 -8.42 -2.03 -9.63
CA LYS A 391 -8.71 -1.18 -10.78
C LYS A 391 -8.09 -1.73 -12.06
N VAL A 392 -8.73 -1.39 -13.18
CA VAL A 392 -8.19 -1.56 -14.54
C VAL A 392 -7.97 -0.19 -15.16
N TRP A 393 -6.88 -0.04 -15.90
CA TRP A 393 -6.48 1.21 -16.54
C TRP A 393 -6.30 1.00 -18.05
N LYS A 394 -6.83 1.95 -18.84
CA LYS A 394 -6.62 2.06 -20.29
C LYS A 394 -6.16 3.46 -20.62
N ARG A 395 -4.98 3.60 -21.22
CA ARG A 395 -4.27 4.88 -21.30
C ARG A 395 -3.58 5.05 -22.64
N GLU A 396 -3.37 6.27 -23.08
CA GLU A 396 -2.75 6.57 -24.37
C GLU A 396 -1.30 6.05 -24.38
N ALA A 397 -0.92 5.39 -25.48
CA ALA A 397 0.42 4.87 -25.66
C ALA A 397 1.41 6.04 -25.82
N PRO A 398 2.55 6.04 -25.10
CA PRO A 398 3.58 7.05 -25.29
C PRO A 398 4.26 6.89 -26.64
N ASP A 399 5.00 7.92 -27.09
CA ASP A 399 5.76 7.89 -28.35
C ASP A 399 6.75 6.71 -28.45
N ARG A 400 7.19 6.17 -27.30
CA ARG A 400 8.20 5.12 -27.21
C ARG A 400 7.85 4.11 -26.13
N MET A 401 7.96 2.83 -26.49
CA MET A 401 7.87 1.67 -25.62
C MET A 401 9.24 0.97 -25.55
N TYR A 402 9.38 0.03 -24.61
CA TYR A 402 10.53 -0.85 -24.48
C TYR A 402 10.08 -2.30 -24.58
N ARG A 403 10.59 -3.01 -25.59
CA ARG A 403 10.46 -4.47 -25.71
C ARG A 403 11.66 -5.12 -25.06
N ILE A 404 11.40 -5.89 -24.00
CA ILE A 404 12.40 -6.61 -23.22
C ILE A 404 12.23 -8.09 -23.50
N THR A 405 13.29 -8.72 -24.01
CA THR A 405 13.34 -10.17 -24.24
C THR A 405 14.33 -10.80 -23.28
N LEU A 406 13.91 -11.84 -22.58
CA LEU A 406 14.72 -12.54 -21.58
C LEU A 406 15.44 -13.76 -22.17
N ALA A 407 16.38 -14.32 -21.42
CA ALA A 407 17.15 -15.49 -21.84
C ALA A 407 16.29 -16.75 -21.91
N SER A 408 15.23 -16.85 -21.10
CA SER A 408 14.19 -17.90 -21.23
C SER A 408 13.37 -17.80 -22.51
N GLY A 409 13.44 -16.69 -23.25
CA GLY A 409 12.62 -16.42 -24.43
C GLY A 409 11.30 -15.68 -24.13
N ARG A 410 10.98 -15.43 -22.85
CA ARG A 410 9.89 -14.54 -22.45
C ARG A 410 10.11 -13.13 -23.00
N GLU A 411 9.02 -12.47 -23.34
CA GLU A 411 9.03 -11.14 -23.92
C GLU A 411 7.93 -10.29 -23.30
N ILE A 412 8.26 -9.06 -22.93
CA ILE A 412 7.30 -8.09 -22.41
C ILE A 412 7.55 -6.73 -23.08
N GLU A 413 6.48 -6.05 -23.48
CA GLU A 413 6.54 -4.71 -24.08
C GLU A 413 5.84 -3.72 -23.14
N VAL A 414 6.65 -2.84 -22.55
CA VAL A 414 6.24 -1.94 -21.47
C VAL A 414 6.61 -0.49 -21.76
N THR A 415 5.94 0.40 -21.06
CA THR A 415 6.21 1.84 -21.05
C THR A 415 7.57 2.15 -20.36
N PRO A 416 8.24 3.27 -20.69
CA PRO A 416 9.58 3.59 -20.16
C PRO A 416 9.68 3.61 -18.63
N SER A 417 8.64 4.05 -17.94
CA SER A 417 8.62 4.16 -16.48
C SER A 417 8.03 2.92 -15.78
N HIS A 418 7.64 1.88 -16.53
CA HIS A 418 7.14 0.62 -15.95
C HIS A 418 8.26 -0.08 -15.18
N PRO A 419 8.08 -0.33 -13.88
CA PRO A 419 9.08 -0.99 -13.07
C PRO A 419 9.01 -2.51 -13.21
N LEU A 420 10.17 -3.13 -13.40
CA LEU A 420 10.41 -4.56 -13.26
C LEU A 420 11.38 -4.78 -12.09
N PHE A 421 11.37 -5.95 -11.47
CA PHE A 421 12.17 -6.17 -10.27
C PHE A 421 13.53 -6.77 -10.57
N GLU A 422 14.59 -6.16 -10.04
CA GLU A 422 15.93 -6.72 -9.87
C GLU A 422 16.15 -7.14 -8.41
N GLN A 423 17.25 -7.85 -8.12
CA GLN A 423 17.63 -8.11 -6.74
C GLN A 423 18.53 -7.00 -6.19
N SER A 424 18.10 -6.37 -5.10
CA SER A 424 18.94 -5.44 -4.32
C SER A 424 18.64 -5.60 -2.84
N ASN A 425 19.66 -5.44 -1.98
CA ASN A 425 19.54 -5.52 -0.52
C ASN A 425 18.78 -6.77 -0.03
N ARG A 426 19.08 -7.93 -0.63
CA ARG A 426 18.44 -9.22 -0.32
C ARG A 426 16.91 -9.25 -0.52
N GLY A 427 16.35 -8.38 -1.37
CA GLY A 427 14.93 -8.36 -1.72
C GLY A 427 14.64 -7.91 -3.16
N LEU A 428 13.35 -7.80 -3.49
CA LEU A 428 12.84 -7.41 -4.81
C LEU A 428 12.85 -5.89 -5.01
N SER A 429 13.74 -5.37 -5.85
CA SER A 429 13.91 -3.94 -6.11
C SER A 429 13.38 -3.50 -7.48
N PRO A 430 12.35 -2.63 -7.57
CA PRO A 430 11.78 -2.16 -8.81
C PRO A 430 12.75 -1.18 -9.49
N GLN A 431 13.08 -1.48 -10.74
CA GLN A 431 13.87 -0.67 -11.65
C GLN A 431 13.02 -0.36 -12.87
N ARG A 432 13.07 0.90 -13.34
CA ARG A 432 12.30 1.32 -14.51
C ARG A 432 12.86 0.65 -15.77
N ALA A 433 11.97 0.33 -16.72
CA ALA A 433 12.35 -0.25 -18.00
C ALA A 433 13.44 0.57 -18.74
N ASP A 434 13.40 1.89 -18.68
CA ASP A 434 14.40 2.76 -19.31
C ASP A 434 15.75 2.87 -18.59
N GLN A 435 15.87 2.27 -17.40
CA GLN A 435 17.09 2.18 -16.61
C GLN A 435 17.74 0.79 -16.69
N LEU A 436 17.01 -0.21 -17.18
CA LEU A 436 17.50 -1.58 -17.38
C LEU A 436 18.44 -1.66 -18.59
N ALA A 437 19.36 -2.62 -18.53
CA ALA A 437 20.32 -2.91 -19.58
C ALA A 437 20.39 -4.41 -19.91
N GLU A 438 20.98 -4.71 -21.08
CA GLU A 438 21.26 -6.10 -21.44
C GLU A 438 22.21 -6.74 -20.43
N GLY A 439 21.85 -7.94 -19.95
CA GLY A 439 22.61 -8.69 -18.96
C GLY A 439 22.11 -8.57 -17.52
N ASP A 440 21.23 -7.60 -17.24
CA ASP A 440 20.57 -7.47 -15.95
C ASP A 440 19.64 -8.67 -15.69
N LEU A 441 19.37 -8.95 -14.40
CA LEU A 441 18.58 -10.09 -13.97
C LEU A 441 17.28 -9.60 -13.36
N ILE A 442 16.15 -9.99 -13.94
CA ILE A 442 14.82 -9.61 -13.48
C ILE A 442 14.01 -10.78 -12.93
N ALA A 443 13.09 -10.47 -12.02
CA ALA A 443 12.26 -11.45 -11.34
C ALA A 443 11.22 -12.07 -12.28
N VAL A 444 11.16 -13.40 -12.26
CA VAL A 444 10.16 -14.22 -12.94
C VAL A 444 9.61 -15.27 -11.96
N PRO A 445 8.38 -15.75 -12.14
CA PRO A 445 7.82 -16.80 -11.30
C PRO A 445 8.59 -18.11 -11.46
N GLY A 446 8.97 -18.67 -10.33
CA GLY A 446 9.55 -19.99 -10.17
C GLY A 446 8.53 -21.09 -10.13
N ASP A 447 7.47 -20.86 -9.36
CA ASP A 447 6.31 -21.73 -9.20
C ASP A 447 5.01 -20.93 -9.42
N LEU A 448 3.86 -21.58 -9.35
CA LEU A 448 2.54 -20.93 -9.32
C LEU A 448 1.68 -21.53 -8.21
N ASP A 449 1.16 -20.69 -7.32
CA ASP A 449 0.18 -21.09 -6.30
C ASP A 449 -1.21 -20.61 -6.69
N ALA A 450 -1.90 -21.40 -7.51
CA ALA A 450 -3.20 -21.05 -8.08
C ALA A 450 -4.34 -21.93 -7.57
N ASP A 451 -5.55 -21.35 -7.54
CA ASP A 451 -6.80 -22.05 -7.25
C ASP A 451 -7.24 -22.90 -8.46
N TRP A 452 -6.58 -24.05 -8.64
CA TRP A 452 -6.81 -24.92 -9.79
C TRP A 452 -8.27 -25.34 -9.96
N ASP A 453 -8.77 -25.26 -11.20
CA ASP A 453 -10.13 -25.66 -11.57
C ASP A 453 -10.14 -26.66 -12.73
N ASP A 454 -10.51 -27.89 -12.40
CA ASP A 454 -10.64 -28.97 -13.37
C ASP A 454 -12.01 -29.01 -14.07
N SER A 455 -12.95 -28.10 -13.76
CA SER A 455 -14.28 -28.09 -14.38
C SER A 455 -14.22 -27.94 -15.90
N LEU A 456 -15.23 -28.46 -16.61
CA LEU A 456 -15.44 -28.22 -18.04
C LEU A 456 -16.90 -27.84 -18.26
N ASP A 457 -17.15 -26.57 -18.57
CA ASP A 457 -18.47 -26.09 -18.98
C ASP A 457 -18.47 -25.80 -20.48
N ILE A 458 -18.85 -26.81 -21.28
CA ILE A 458 -18.82 -26.74 -22.73
C ILE A 458 -20.22 -27.02 -23.28
N PRO A 459 -20.80 -26.10 -24.06
CA PRO A 459 -22.12 -26.30 -24.64
C PRO A 459 -22.09 -27.47 -25.62
N PHE A 460 -22.77 -28.56 -25.28
CA PHE A 460 -22.74 -29.79 -26.09
C PHE A 460 -24.12 -30.16 -26.66
N GLN A 461 -24.18 -30.33 -27.98
CA GLN A 461 -25.36 -30.81 -28.69
C GLN A 461 -25.14 -32.22 -29.24
N ARG A 462 -25.98 -33.17 -28.78
CA ARG A 462 -25.98 -34.56 -29.28
C ARG A 462 -26.39 -34.66 -30.74
N VAL A 463 -25.86 -35.66 -31.42
CA VAL A 463 -26.21 -35.98 -32.81
C VAL A 463 -27.09 -37.22 -32.87
N ASP A 464 -28.30 -37.09 -33.40
CA ASP A 464 -29.21 -38.22 -33.62
C ASP A 464 -28.74 -39.10 -34.80
N ALA A 465 -27.92 -40.12 -34.51
CA ALA A 465 -27.44 -41.06 -35.52
C ALA A 465 -27.48 -42.52 -35.01
N HIS A 466 -28.01 -43.43 -35.83
CA HIS A 466 -28.03 -44.87 -35.54
C HIS A 466 -26.60 -45.46 -35.61
N ASN A 467 -26.18 -46.19 -34.57
CA ASN A 467 -24.84 -46.81 -34.42
C ASN A 467 -23.64 -45.85 -34.31
N ALA A 468 -23.89 -44.57 -34.01
CA ALA A 468 -22.83 -43.58 -33.82
C ALA A 468 -21.86 -43.98 -32.69
N ASN A 469 -20.59 -43.61 -32.84
CA ASN A 469 -19.63 -43.64 -31.74
C ASN A 469 -19.93 -42.47 -30.80
N SER A 470 -20.96 -42.64 -29.97
CA SER A 470 -21.49 -41.58 -29.12
C SER A 470 -20.46 -41.14 -28.09
N PHE A 471 -20.34 -39.83 -27.89
CA PHE A 471 -19.47 -39.21 -26.91
C PHE A 471 -20.32 -38.42 -25.92
N THR A 472 -20.01 -38.53 -24.64
CA THR A 472 -20.55 -37.62 -23.62
C THR A 472 -19.36 -36.85 -23.07
N PRO A 473 -19.32 -35.51 -23.23
CA PRO A 473 -18.29 -34.70 -22.62
C PRO A 473 -18.24 -34.95 -21.11
N PRO A 474 -17.04 -35.09 -20.53
CA PRO A 474 -16.92 -35.12 -19.09
C PRO A 474 -17.17 -33.71 -18.52
N ASP A 475 -17.67 -33.65 -17.28
CA ASP A 475 -17.90 -32.38 -16.56
C ASP A 475 -16.60 -31.79 -15.98
N GLN A 476 -15.51 -32.57 -16.00
CA GLN A 476 -14.17 -32.19 -15.55
C GLN A 476 -13.10 -32.73 -16.50
N ILE A 477 -11.96 -32.03 -16.60
CA ILE A 477 -10.79 -32.56 -17.25
C ILE A 477 -10.14 -33.60 -16.34
N GLU A 478 -9.90 -34.77 -16.90
CA GLU A 478 -9.23 -35.88 -16.23
C GLU A 478 -7.96 -36.27 -16.99
N PRO A 479 -7.00 -36.97 -16.34
CA PRO A 479 -5.73 -37.33 -16.97
C PRO A 479 -5.84 -38.07 -18.32
N PRO A 480 -6.87 -38.92 -18.58
CA PRO A 480 -7.05 -39.52 -19.91
C PRO A 480 -7.41 -38.50 -21.00
N LEU A 481 -8.23 -37.50 -20.70
CA LEU A 481 -8.56 -36.44 -21.66
C LEU A 481 -7.35 -35.54 -21.89
N ALA A 482 -6.67 -35.10 -20.82
CA ALA A 482 -5.47 -34.28 -20.92
C ALA A 482 -4.36 -34.94 -21.74
N ARG A 483 -4.07 -36.24 -21.50
CA ARG A 483 -3.13 -37.02 -22.34
C ARG A 483 -3.57 -37.09 -23.79
N LEU A 484 -4.86 -37.33 -24.03
CA LEU A 484 -5.38 -37.42 -25.39
C LEU A 484 -5.24 -36.09 -26.14
N LEU A 485 -5.47 -34.96 -25.48
CA LEU A 485 -5.21 -33.63 -26.04
C LEU A 485 -3.73 -33.46 -26.38
N GLY A 486 -2.82 -33.91 -25.51
CA GLY A 486 -1.37 -33.90 -25.77
C GLY A 486 -1.00 -34.66 -27.05
N TYR A 487 -1.52 -35.87 -27.23
CA TYR A 487 -1.30 -36.66 -28.45
C TYR A 487 -1.94 -36.05 -29.70
N ILE A 488 -3.14 -35.45 -29.56
CA ILE A 488 -3.83 -34.82 -30.68
C ILE A 488 -3.08 -33.57 -31.15
N ILE A 489 -2.58 -32.76 -30.22
CA ILE A 489 -1.80 -31.56 -30.56
C ILE A 489 -0.46 -31.96 -31.19
N ALA A 490 0.24 -32.94 -30.63
CA ALA A 490 1.52 -33.40 -31.18
C ALA A 490 1.37 -34.05 -32.56
N GLU A 491 0.55 -35.09 -32.68
CA GLU A 491 0.60 -36.05 -33.79
C GLU A 491 -0.78 -36.28 -34.43
N GLY A 492 -1.77 -35.49 -34.02
CA GLY A 492 -3.16 -35.63 -34.43
C GLY A 492 -3.47 -34.93 -35.73
N TYR A 493 -4.35 -35.53 -36.52
CA TYR A 493 -5.04 -34.84 -37.60
C TYR A 493 -6.53 -35.20 -37.59
N THR A 494 -7.36 -34.21 -37.89
CA THR A 494 -8.80 -34.38 -37.94
C THR A 494 -9.29 -34.31 -39.39
N HIS A 495 -10.16 -35.25 -39.76
CA HIS A 495 -10.81 -35.27 -41.06
C HIS A 495 -12.30 -35.07 -40.90
N ILE A 496 -12.85 -34.09 -41.61
CA ILE A 496 -14.29 -33.80 -41.66
C ILE A 496 -14.75 -33.97 -43.11
N SER A 497 -15.66 -34.90 -43.35
CA SER A 497 -16.23 -35.16 -44.68
C SER A 497 -17.74 -35.37 -44.58
N GLY A 498 -18.50 -34.35 -44.96
CA GLY A 498 -19.97 -34.38 -44.95
C GLY A 498 -20.50 -34.62 -43.53
N SER A 499 -21.14 -35.77 -43.29
CA SER A 499 -21.69 -36.16 -41.99
C SER A 499 -20.76 -37.03 -41.13
N SER A 500 -19.51 -37.26 -41.55
CA SER A 500 -18.53 -38.06 -40.81
C SER A 500 -17.33 -37.22 -40.42
N ALA A 501 -16.89 -37.35 -39.17
CA ALA A 501 -15.64 -36.76 -38.69
C ALA A 501 -14.85 -37.81 -37.91
N ALA A 502 -13.52 -37.76 -38.02
CA ALA A 502 -12.61 -38.64 -37.32
C ALA A 502 -11.34 -37.90 -36.92
N THR A 503 -10.86 -38.17 -35.71
CA THR A 503 -9.54 -37.76 -35.23
C THR A 503 -8.62 -38.96 -35.30
N ALA A 504 -7.41 -38.78 -35.83
CA ALA A 504 -6.43 -39.83 -35.97
C ALA A 504 -5.08 -39.36 -35.43
N ILE A 505 -4.40 -40.23 -34.69
CA ILE A 505 -3.06 -40.02 -34.14
C ILE A 505 -2.14 -41.00 -34.85
N THR A 506 -1.03 -40.51 -35.40
CA THR A 506 -0.02 -41.34 -36.08
C THR A 506 1.27 -41.33 -35.28
N ASN A 507 1.84 -42.50 -34.98
CA ASN A 507 3.16 -42.56 -34.36
C ASN A 507 3.85 -43.87 -34.73
N VAL A 508 5.17 -43.94 -34.51
CA VAL A 508 5.98 -45.16 -34.68
C VAL A 508 6.13 -45.94 -33.38
N ASP A 509 5.99 -45.28 -32.23
CA ASP A 509 6.11 -45.90 -30.91
C ASP A 509 4.78 -46.56 -30.50
N GLU A 510 4.81 -47.89 -30.32
CA GLU A 510 3.63 -48.69 -29.96
C GLU A 510 3.07 -48.32 -28.58
N GLU A 511 3.91 -47.92 -27.64
CA GLU A 511 3.52 -47.51 -26.29
C GLU A 511 2.63 -46.26 -26.32
N ILE A 512 2.99 -45.25 -27.14
CA ILE A 512 2.20 -44.03 -27.36
C ILE A 512 0.84 -44.37 -27.95
N LEU A 513 0.81 -45.19 -29.01
CA LEU A 513 -0.45 -45.58 -29.67
C LEU A 513 -1.35 -46.39 -28.74
N THR A 514 -0.77 -47.27 -27.92
CA THR A 514 -1.51 -48.08 -26.94
C THR A 514 -2.10 -47.21 -25.82
N ASP A 515 -1.35 -46.23 -25.31
CA ASP A 515 -1.86 -45.30 -24.31
C ASP A 515 -2.95 -44.37 -24.88
N ALA A 516 -2.77 -43.87 -26.10
CA ALA A 516 -3.80 -43.11 -26.82
C ALA A 516 -5.10 -43.92 -27.02
N GLU A 517 -4.99 -45.20 -27.41
CA GLU A 517 -6.13 -46.12 -27.54
C GLU A 517 -6.85 -46.30 -26.20
N ASN A 518 -6.09 -46.46 -25.12
CA ASN A 518 -6.64 -46.57 -23.77
C ASN A 518 -7.34 -45.29 -23.32
N CYS A 519 -6.81 -44.11 -23.66
CA CYS A 519 -7.45 -42.83 -23.37
C CYS A 519 -8.79 -42.69 -24.11
N PHE A 520 -8.85 -43.02 -25.41
CA PHE A 520 -10.13 -43.08 -26.14
C PHE A 520 -11.14 -44.02 -25.47
N ARG A 521 -10.71 -45.24 -25.11
CA ARG A 521 -11.61 -46.23 -24.46
C ARG A 521 -12.13 -45.74 -23.11
N ARG A 522 -11.30 -45.07 -22.30
CA ARG A 522 -11.72 -44.49 -21.01
C ARG A 522 -12.76 -43.40 -21.17
N LEU A 523 -12.69 -42.63 -22.26
CA LEU A 523 -13.71 -41.66 -22.66
C LEU A 523 -14.96 -42.29 -23.31
N GLY A 524 -15.06 -43.63 -23.31
CA GLY A 524 -16.18 -44.36 -23.91
C GLY A 524 -16.16 -44.41 -25.44
N LEU A 525 -15.07 -43.95 -26.07
CA LEU A 525 -14.93 -43.89 -27.51
C LEU A 525 -14.35 -45.18 -28.08
N ARG A 526 -14.95 -45.67 -29.17
CA ARG A 526 -14.40 -46.76 -29.98
C ARG A 526 -13.39 -46.22 -30.97
N CYS A 527 -12.22 -46.85 -31.03
CA CYS A 527 -11.15 -46.50 -31.95
C CYS A 527 -10.72 -47.75 -32.75
N SER A 528 -10.02 -47.52 -33.86
CA SER A 528 -9.42 -48.55 -34.69
C SER A 528 -7.95 -48.25 -34.93
N ARG A 529 -7.13 -49.30 -34.96
CA ARG A 529 -5.69 -49.23 -35.25
C ARG A 529 -5.40 -49.84 -36.62
N ARG A 530 -4.55 -49.18 -37.42
CA ARG A 530 -4.16 -49.64 -38.76
C ARG A 530 -2.75 -49.18 -39.14
N GLU A 531 -2.10 -49.91 -40.03
CA GLU A 531 -0.82 -49.51 -40.62
C GLU A 531 -1.00 -48.36 -41.63
N LYS A 532 -0.05 -47.43 -41.69
CA LYS A 532 -0.04 -46.34 -42.67
C LYS A 532 0.61 -46.82 -43.98
N HIS A 533 -0.19 -46.99 -45.03
CA HIS A 533 0.28 -47.56 -46.31
C HIS A 533 1.37 -46.77 -47.04
N ASP A 534 1.63 -45.50 -46.69
CA ASP A 534 2.61 -44.63 -47.36
C ASP A 534 4.01 -44.61 -46.70
N HIS A 535 4.16 -45.11 -45.46
CA HIS A 535 5.43 -45.16 -44.73
C HIS A 535 5.59 -46.49 -43.98
N GLU A 536 6.67 -47.23 -44.24
CA GLU A 536 6.82 -48.65 -43.88
C GLU A 536 6.84 -48.99 -42.36
N ILE A 537 6.66 -48.03 -41.44
CA ILE A 537 6.80 -48.28 -39.97
C ILE A 537 5.75 -47.55 -39.09
N ALA A 538 4.97 -46.60 -39.62
CA ALA A 538 4.05 -45.82 -38.78
C ALA A 538 2.64 -46.45 -38.72
N GLU A 539 2.05 -46.47 -37.53
CA GLU A 539 0.68 -46.92 -37.32
C GLU A 539 -0.23 -45.75 -36.93
N VAL A 540 -1.53 -45.93 -37.16
CA VAL A 540 -2.55 -44.90 -36.95
C VAL A 540 -3.64 -45.45 -36.05
N VAL A 541 -3.91 -44.75 -34.95
CA VAL A 541 -5.10 -44.95 -34.11
C VAL A 541 -6.13 -43.89 -34.49
N SER A 542 -7.30 -44.30 -34.96
CA SER A 542 -8.36 -43.40 -35.42
C SER A 542 -9.67 -43.60 -34.65
N CYS A 543 -10.28 -42.49 -34.25
CA CYS A 543 -11.58 -42.44 -33.60
C CYS A 543 -12.57 -41.70 -34.50
N SER A 544 -13.53 -42.43 -35.08
CA SER A 544 -14.59 -41.85 -35.90
C SER A 544 -15.78 -41.45 -35.03
N SER A 545 -15.78 -40.22 -34.50
CA SER A 545 -16.88 -39.65 -33.73
C SER A 545 -17.08 -38.17 -34.08
N MET A 546 -18.24 -37.84 -34.65
CA MET A 546 -18.64 -36.46 -34.93
C MET A 546 -18.83 -35.65 -33.65
N GLU A 547 -19.38 -36.27 -32.61
CA GLU A 547 -19.60 -35.64 -31.31
C GLU A 547 -18.28 -35.27 -30.63
N PHE A 548 -17.28 -36.16 -30.68
CA PHE A 548 -15.96 -35.87 -30.12
C PHE A 548 -15.23 -34.76 -30.88
N VAL A 549 -15.26 -34.76 -32.22
CA VAL A 549 -14.64 -33.68 -33.02
C VAL A 549 -15.31 -32.33 -32.74
N ARG A 550 -16.63 -32.30 -32.56
CA ARG A 550 -17.35 -31.08 -32.15
C ARG A 550 -16.93 -30.63 -30.76
N PHE A 551 -16.83 -31.56 -29.81
CA PHE A 551 -16.33 -31.24 -28.48
C PHE A 551 -14.93 -30.62 -28.53
N LEU A 552 -13.99 -31.19 -29.29
CA LEU A 552 -12.66 -30.60 -29.46
C LEU A 552 -12.73 -29.18 -30.04
N LYS A 553 -13.62 -28.96 -31.02
CA LYS A 553 -13.82 -27.64 -31.63
C LYS A 553 -14.34 -26.59 -30.64
N GLU A 554 -15.28 -26.98 -29.78
CA GLU A 554 -15.83 -26.09 -28.74
C GLU A 554 -14.85 -25.90 -27.56
N LEU A 555 -14.01 -26.91 -27.30
CA LEU A 555 -12.95 -26.86 -26.28
C LEU A 555 -11.86 -25.87 -26.67
N GLU A 556 -11.30 -26.02 -27.87
CA GLU A 556 -10.29 -25.14 -28.44
C GLU A 556 -10.20 -25.38 -29.95
N LEU A 557 -10.60 -24.38 -30.74
CA LEU A 557 -10.66 -24.46 -32.20
C LEU A 557 -9.29 -24.78 -32.79
N ASN A 558 -8.25 -24.16 -32.23
CA ASN A 558 -6.89 -24.20 -32.77
C ASN A 558 -6.24 -25.59 -32.69
N ILE A 559 -6.77 -26.51 -31.87
CA ILE A 559 -6.34 -27.93 -31.86
C ILE A 559 -6.60 -28.60 -33.22
N LEU A 560 -7.62 -28.14 -33.95
CA LEU A 560 -8.04 -28.72 -35.23
C LEU A 560 -7.43 -28.04 -36.46
N GLU A 561 -6.69 -26.94 -36.24
CA GLU A 561 -6.08 -26.13 -37.28
C GLU A 561 -4.64 -26.60 -37.59
N THR A 562 -3.87 -25.79 -38.31
CA THR A 562 -2.47 -26.10 -38.68
C THR A 562 -1.53 -26.08 -37.47
N SER A 563 -0.37 -26.74 -37.57
CA SER A 563 0.64 -26.78 -36.49
C SER A 563 1.21 -25.40 -36.12
N GLU A 564 1.13 -24.40 -36.99
CA GLU A 564 1.52 -23.02 -36.73
C GLU A 564 0.55 -22.28 -35.80
N SER A 565 -0.72 -22.70 -35.78
CA SER A 565 -1.80 -22.03 -35.03
C SER A 565 -2.20 -22.76 -33.75
N GLN A 566 -1.61 -23.93 -33.46
CA GLN A 566 -1.93 -24.69 -32.25
C GLN A 566 -1.61 -23.90 -30.99
N VAL A 567 -2.38 -24.11 -29.92
CA VAL A 567 -2.20 -23.48 -28.61
C VAL A 567 -2.45 -24.50 -27.51
N VAL A 568 -1.99 -24.22 -26.29
CA VAL A 568 -2.44 -24.95 -25.11
C VAL A 568 -3.87 -24.50 -24.77
N PRO A 569 -4.85 -25.42 -24.72
CA PRO A 569 -6.23 -25.08 -24.37
C PRO A 569 -6.32 -24.39 -23.01
N SER A 570 -7.16 -23.34 -22.91
CA SER A 570 -7.33 -22.57 -21.67
C SER A 570 -7.74 -23.44 -20.47
N CYS A 571 -8.53 -24.50 -20.69
CA CYS A 571 -8.90 -25.45 -19.65
C CYS A 571 -7.70 -26.20 -19.06
N LEU A 572 -6.61 -26.39 -19.81
CA LEU A 572 -5.37 -27.01 -19.32
C LEU A 572 -4.49 -26.01 -18.57
N LYS A 573 -4.53 -24.72 -18.92
CA LYS A 573 -3.83 -23.66 -18.15
C LYS A 573 -4.34 -23.57 -16.71
N ARG A 574 -5.66 -23.72 -16.50
CA ARG A 574 -6.32 -23.75 -15.16
C ARG A 574 -6.33 -25.11 -14.45
N ALA A 575 -6.03 -26.19 -15.16
CA ALA A 575 -6.19 -27.53 -14.61
C ALA A 575 -5.22 -27.79 -13.45
N SER A 576 -5.57 -28.74 -12.60
CA SER A 576 -4.71 -29.19 -11.51
C SER A 576 -3.39 -29.80 -12.02
N PRO A 577 -2.31 -29.78 -11.21
CA PRO A 577 -1.02 -30.36 -11.59
C PRO A 577 -1.09 -31.78 -12.15
N PRO A 578 -1.91 -32.73 -11.64
CA PRO A 578 -2.04 -34.05 -12.26
C PRO A 578 -2.52 -34.02 -13.72
N ASN A 579 -3.41 -33.10 -14.08
CA ASN A 579 -3.93 -32.94 -15.43
C ASN A 579 -2.93 -32.23 -16.35
N LYS A 580 -2.22 -31.22 -15.84
CA LYS A 580 -1.11 -30.57 -16.55
C LYS A 580 0.02 -31.56 -16.85
N ALA A 581 0.43 -32.36 -15.86
CA ALA A 581 1.44 -33.39 -16.01
C ALA A 581 1.01 -34.45 -17.03
N ALA A 582 -0.26 -34.84 -17.02
CA ALA A 582 -0.82 -35.77 -17.99
C ALA A 582 -0.71 -35.24 -19.42
N PHE A 583 -1.07 -33.97 -19.66
CA PHE A 583 -0.91 -33.32 -20.96
C PHE A 583 0.57 -33.21 -21.39
N LEU A 584 1.42 -32.65 -20.52
CA LEU A 584 2.85 -32.45 -20.77
C LEU A 584 3.54 -33.77 -21.08
N ARG A 585 3.27 -34.81 -20.29
CA ARG A 585 3.80 -36.16 -20.50
C ARG A 585 3.47 -36.67 -21.90
N ALA A 586 2.22 -36.55 -22.36
CA ALA A 586 1.84 -37.01 -23.70
C ALA A 586 2.47 -36.15 -24.81
N TYR A 587 2.36 -34.83 -24.73
CA TYR A 587 2.85 -33.91 -25.75
C TYR A 587 4.38 -34.00 -25.91
N ILE A 588 5.12 -33.92 -24.80
CA ILE A 588 6.59 -33.96 -24.79
C ILE A 588 7.09 -35.37 -25.11
N ASP A 589 6.37 -36.43 -24.75
CA ASP A 589 6.78 -37.77 -25.14
C ASP A 589 6.52 -38.06 -26.64
N SER A 590 5.61 -37.34 -27.29
CA SER A 590 5.46 -37.39 -28.75
C SER A 590 6.49 -36.52 -29.48
N GLU A 591 6.58 -35.22 -29.16
CA GLU A 591 7.42 -34.25 -29.90
C GLU A 591 8.85 -34.11 -29.36
N GLY A 592 9.07 -34.49 -28.11
CA GLY A 592 10.31 -34.23 -27.40
C GLY A 592 11.43 -35.19 -27.77
N THR A 593 12.67 -34.72 -27.64
CA THR A 593 13.88 -35.52 -27.76
C THR A 593 14.71 -35.36 -26.48
N VAL A 594 15.04 -36.48 -25.85
CA VAL A 594 15.98 -36.55 -24.73
C VAL A 594 17.39 -36.70 -25.29
N SER A 595 18.31 -35.86 -24.86
CA SER A 595 19.71 -35.91 -25.29
C SER A 595 20.37 -37.21 -24.82
N ALA A 596 21.17 -37.83 -25.69
CA ALA A 596 21.94 -39.03 -25.36
C ALA A 596 23.30 -38.72 -24.71
N LYS A 597 23.60 -37.44 -24.44
CA LYS A 597 24.91 -37.00 -23.93
C LYS A 597 24.82 -36.09 -22.72
N GLU A 598 23.72 -35.38 -22.54
CA GLU A 598 23.55 -34.31 -21.56
C GLU A 598 22.18 -34.46 -20.89
N ARG A 599 22.03 -33.93 -19.67
CA ARG A 599 20.74 -33.84 -18.96
C ARG A 599 19.87 -32.75 -19.60
N GLU A 600 19.35 -33.06 -20.79
CA GLU A 600 18.66 -32.11 -21.65
C GLU A 600 17.46 -32.77 -22.35
N LEU A 601 16.35 -32.06 -22.35
CA LEU A 601 15.12 -32.37 -23.07
C LEU A 601 14.79 -31.20 -24.00
N THR A 602 14.50 -31.50 -25.27
CA THR A 602 14.10 -30.47 -26.24
C THR A 602 12.79 -30.82 -26.93
N VAL A 603 11.95 -29.82 -27.15
CA VAL A 603 10.68 -29.93 -27.88
C VAL A 603 10.69 -28.90 -29.00
N SER A 604 10.13 -29.24 -30.16
CA SER A 604 10.07 -28.34 -31.31
C SER A 604 8.63 -28.12 -31.73
N SER A 605 8.26 -26.92 -32.12
CA SER A 605 6.96 -26.66 -32.76
C SER A 605 7.06 -25.50 -33.73
N MET A 606 6.14 -25.45 -34.70
CA MET A 606 5.97 -24.27 -35.54
C MET A 606 5.18 -23.17 -34.83
N SER A 607 4.36 -23.53 -33.84
CA SER A 607 3.62 -22.56 -33.02
C SER A 607 4.46 -22.08 -31.84
N ARG A 608 4.69 -20.76 -31.77
CA ARG A 608 5.29 -20.11 -30.60
C ARG A 608 4.34 -20.12 -29.41
N GLU A 609 3.08 -19.76 -29.63
CA GLU A 609 2.02 -19.70 -28.61
C GLU A 609 1.81 -21.04 -27.89
N LEU A 610 1.91 -22.17 -28.61
CA LEU A 610 1.87 -23.50 -28.01
C LEU A 610 3.05 -23.72 -27.04
N LEU A 611 4.26 -23.34 -27.45
CA LEU A 611 5.45 -23.53 -26.60
C LEU A 611 5.51 -22.54 -25.44
N ASP A 612 4.99 -21.32 -25.60
CA ASP A 612 4.79 -20.38 -24.49
C ASP A 612 3.81 -20.97 -23.48
N GLY A 613 2.66 -21.50 -23.93
CA GLY A 613 1.71 -22.19 -23.05
C GLY A 613 2.32 -23.43 -22.37
N VAL A 614 3.13 -24.22 -23.08
CA VAL A 614 3.86 -25.35 -22.48
C VAL A 614 4.88 -24.86 -21.44
N GLN A 615 5.57 -23.75 -21.70
CA GLN A 615 6.47 -23.12 -20.73
C GLN A 615 5.69 -22.70 -19.48
N THR A 616 4.52 -22.08 -19.60
CA THR A 616 3.65 -21.74 -18.45
C THR A 616 3.24 -22.98 -17.66
N LEU A 617 2.81 -24.06 -18.35
CA LEU A 617 2.43 -25.30 -17.65
C LEU A 617 3.59 -25.92 -16.86
N LEU A 618 4.83 -25.77 -17.33
CA LEU A 618 6.03 -26.28 -16.64
C LEU A 618 6.35 -25.47 -15.38
N VAL A 619 6.05 -24.17 -15.34
CA VAL A 619 6.26 -23.32 -14.15
C VAL A 619 5.45 -23.84 -12.96
N ALA A 620 4.25 -24.37 -13.17
CA ALA A 620 3.43 -24.98 -12.11
C ALA A 620 4.03 -26.24 -11.44
N PHE A 621 5.23 -26.66 -11.87
CA PHE A 621 6.03 -27.73 -11.26
C PHE A 621 7.42 -27.23 -10.82
N GLY A 622 7.64 -25.91 -10.80
CA GLY A 622 8.95 -25.34 -10.55
C GLY A 622 9.96 -25.57 -11.66
N ILE A 623 9.54 -25.89 -12.90
CA ILE A 623 10.42 -26.28 -14.01
C ILE A 623 10.61 -25.08 -14.95
N GLN A 624 11.84 -24.54 -14.98
CA GLN A 624 12.20 -23.48 -15.91
C GLN A 624 12.65 -24.05 -17.26
N SER A 625 12.26 -23.37 -18.34
CA SER A 625 12.59 -23.77 -19.71
C SER A 625 12.99 -22.58 -20.57
N HIS A 626 13.74 -22.84 -21.64
CA HIS A 626 14.24 -21.80 -22.55
C HIS A 626 13.66 -22.01 -23.94
N LEU A 627 13.07 -20.95 -24.50
CA LEU A 627 12.49 -20.93 -25.83
C LEU A 627 13.41 -20.18 -26.80
N THR A 628 13.73 -20.82 -27.93
CA THR A 628 14.60 -20.25 -28.96
C THR A 628 14.01 -20.44 -30.36
N GLU A 629 14.02 -19.39 -31.17
CA GLU A 629 13.66 -19.46 -32.59
C GLU A 629 14.80 -20.08 -33.40
N ARG A 630 14.46 -20.94 -34.37
CA ARG A 630 15.40 -21.58 -35.31
C ARG A 630 15.33 -20.94 -36.70
N HIS A 631 16.39 -21.12 -37.48
CA HIS A 631 16.50 -20.60 -38.84
C HIS A 631 15.39 -21.02 -39.82
N ASN A 632 14.67 -22.11 -39.56
CA ASN A 632 13.55 -22.60 -40.37
C ASN A 632 12.20 -22.01 -39.94
N GLY A 633 12.16 -21.07 -39.00
CA GLY A 633 10.93 -20.44 -38.48
C GLY A 633 10.22 -21.25 -37.39
N SER A 634 10.73 -22.45 -37.04
CA SER A 634 10.22 -23.22 -35.90
C SER A 634 10.87 -22.79 -34.59
N PHE A 635 10.19 -23.00 -33.47
CA PHE A 635 10.67 -22.71 -32.14
C PHE A 635 11.13 -24.00 -31.43
N ARG A 636 12.10 -23.87 -30.52
CA ARG A 636 12.63 -24.94 -29.68
C ARG A 636 12.52 -24.56 -28.22
N LEU A 637 11.76 -25.33 -27.46
CA LEU A 637 11.77 -25.31 -26.02
C LEU A 637 12.82 -26.29 -25.51
N HIS A 638 13.58 -25.88 -24.49
CA HIS A 638 14.70 -26.60 -23.92
C HIS A 638 14.62 -26.61 -22.39
N ILE A 639 14.74 -27.80 -21.80
CA ILE A 639 14.79 -28.03 -20.35
C ILE A 639 16.11 -28.73 -20.06
N SER A 640 16.87 -28.26 -19.06
CA SER A 640 18.19 -28.82 -18.76
C SER A 640 18.55 -28.77 -17.29
N GLY A 641 19.64 -29.45 -16.91
CA GLY A 641 20.21 -29.32 -15.58
C GLY A 641 19.26 -29.84 -14.49
N ARG A 642 18.94 -29.00 -13.51
CA ARG A 642 18.05 -29.37 -12.40
C ARG A 642 16.59 -29.45 -12.84
N ASP A 643 16.16 -28.58 -13.73
CA ASP A 643 14.81 -28.56 -14.28
C ASP A 643 14.50 -29.85 -15.08
N PHE A 644 15.52 -30.45 -15.70
CA PHE A 644 15.39 -31.77 -16.32
C PHE A 644 15.08 -32.86 -15.29
N VAL A 645 15.77 -32.85 -14.14
CA VAL A 645 15.53 -33.84 -13.07
C VAL A 645 14.11 -33.66 -12.51
N LYS A 646 13.71 -32.42 -12.19
CA LYS A 646 12.34 -32.11 -11.76
C LYS A 646 11.29 -32.60 -12.77
N TYR A 647 11.55 -32.43 -14.08
CA TYR A 647 10.66 -32.94 -15.11
C TYR A 647 10.51 -34.47 -15.03
N ILE A 648 11.59 -35.22 -14.82
CA ILE A 648 11.52 -36.68 -14.70
C ILE A 648 10.75 -37.10 -13.45
N ASP A 649 11.00 -36.44 -12.32
CA ASP A 649 10.39 -36.77 -11.03
C ASP A 649 8.89 -36.46 -10.99
N GLU A 650 8.48 -35.28 -11.49
CA GLU A 650 7.10 -34.80 -11.40
C GLU A 650 6.23 -35.22 -12.61
N ILE A 651 6.80 -35.23 -13.82
CA ILE A 651 6.06 -35.44 -15.06
C ILE A 651 6.42 -36.78 -15.71
N GLY A 652 7.69 -37.06 -15.97
CA GLY A 652 8.16 -38.30 -16.58
C GLY A 652 7.73 -38.52 -18.05
N PHE A 653 7.86 -39.76 -18.53
CA PHE A 653 7.52 -40.18 -19.91
C PHE A 653 6.56 -41.37 -19.92
N ILE A 654 5.90 -41.62 -21.06
CA ILE A 654 5.14 -42.86 -21.33
C ILE A 654 6.08 -43.95 -21.86
N THR A 655 7.02 -43.62 -22.75
CA THR A 655 7.88 -44.58 -23.44
C THR A 655 9.08 -45.05 -22.60
N GLU A 656 9.29 -46.36 -22.53
CA GLU A 656 10.45 -46.94 -21.83
C GLU A 656 11.78 -46.45 -22.43
N ARG A 657 11.82 -46.21 -23.74
CA ARG A 657 13.01 -45.69 -24.44
C ARG A 657 13.48 -44.35 -23.87
N LYS A 658 12.57 -43.40 -23.60
CA LYS A 658 12.94 -42.07 -23.08
C LYS A 658 13.19 -42.11 -21.57
N THR A 659 12.45 -42.91 -20.82
CA THR A 659 12.74 -43.18 -19.40
C THR A 659 14.16 -43.76 -19.23
N ALA A 660 14.51 -44.78 -20.01
CA ALA A 660 15.86 -45.36 -19.98
C ALA A 660 16.93 -44.35 -20.43
N ALA A 661 16.60 -43.46 -21.38
CA ALA A 661 17.52 -42.41 -21.81
C ALA A 661 17.77 -41.36 -20.71
N SER A 662 16.79 -41.04 -19.86
CA SER A 662 16.97 -40.12 -18.74
C SER A 662 17.78 -40.70 -17.58
N GLU A 663 17.62 -41.99 -17.27
CA GLU A 663 18.31 -42.68 -16.15
C GLU A 663 19.84 -42.78 -16.35
N VAL A 664 20.33 -42.70 -17.59
CA VAL A 664 21.78 -42.77 -17.89
C VAL A 664 22.57 -41.64 -17.22
N PHE A 665 21.89 -40.59 -16.75
CA PHE A 665 22.53 -39.36 -16.28
C PHE A 665 22.46 -39.14 -14.78
N ASP A 666 22.00 -40.07 -13.96
CA ASP A 666 21.96 -39.94 -12.49
C ASP A 666 23.33 -39.53 -11.89
N ASP A 667 24.44 -39.91 -12.54
CA ASP A 667 25.82 -39.61 -12.13
C ASP A 667 26.44 -38.35 -12.79
N VAL A 668 25.74 -37.63 -13.68
CA VAL A 668 26.26 -36.43 -14.36
C VAL A 668 25.98 -35.15 -13.55
N SER A 669 27.01 -34.32 -13.35
CA SER A 669 26.89 -33.08 -12.58
C SER A 669 25.87 -32.10 -13.16
N GLU A 670 25.00 -31.56 -12.32
CA GLU A 670 24.00 -30.56 -12.66
C GLU A 670 24.62 -29.22 -13.06
N ASN A 671 24.06 -28.58 -14.08
CA ASN A 671 24.39 -27.19 -14.39
C ASN A 671 23.61 -26.28 -13.43
N THR A 672 24.30 -25.68 -12.47
CA THR A 672 23.71 -24.83 -11.42
C THR A 672 23.54 -23.36 -11.82
N ASN A 673 23.85 -23.00 -13.06
CA ASN A 673 23.89 -21.59 -13.49
C ASN A 673 22.53 -21.01 -13.91
N THR A 674 21.43 -21.74 -13.77
CA THR A 674 20.07 -21.29 -14.15
C THR A 674 19.22 -20.80 -12.98
N ASP A 675 19.52 -21.26 -11.76
CA ASP A 675 18.76 -20.96 -10.53
C ASP A 675 19.61 -20.13 -9.57
N VAL A 676 20.11 -19.00 -10.07
CA VAL A 676 21.10 -18.15 -9.39
C VAL A 676 20.47 -16.95 -8.70
N ILE A 677 21.03 -16.55 -7.56
CA ILE A 677 20.60 -15.39 -6.76
C ILE A 677 21.66 -14.28 -6.90
N PRO A 678 21.36 -13.16 -7.61
CA PRO A 678 22.30 -12.08 -7.82
C PRO A 678 22.54 -11.18 -6.58
N GLY A 679 23.62 -10.39 -6.63
CA GLY A 679 23.81 -9.25 -5.71
C GLY A 679 24.32 -9.58 -4.30
N LEU A 680 24.75 -10.82 -4.02
CA LEU A 680 25.08 -11.25 -2.65
C LEU A 680 26.57 -11.14 -2.25
N SER A 681 27.43 -10.58 -3.09
CA SER A 681 28.89 -10.66 -2.88
C SER A 681 29.37 -10.01 -1.59
N ASP A 682 28.84 -8.83 -1.26
CA ASP A 682 29.24 -8.07 -0.08
C ASP A 682 28.61 -8.64 1.21
N ASP A 683 27.35 -9.08 1.14
CA ASP A 683 26.66 -9.77 2.25
C ASP A 683 27.37 -11.05 2.66
N LEU A 684 27.66 -11.93 1.70
CA LEU A 684 28.34 -13.20 1.97
C LEU A 684 29.72 -13.00 2.59
N ARG A 685 30.45 -11.95 2.16
CA ARG A 685 31.75 -11.60 2.75
C ARG A 685 31.61 -11.06 4.16
N ARG A 686 30.71 -10.09 4.36
CA ARG A 686 30.48 -9.42 5.65
C ARG A 686 30.01 -10.40 6.71
N ILE A 687 28.99 -11.22 6.41
CA ILE A 687 28.43 -12.21 7.34
C ILE A 687 29.49 -13.25 7.72
N ARG A 688 30.21 -13.80 6.74
CA ARG A 688 31.29 -14.76 7.00
C ARG A 688 32.36 -14.18 7.93
N GLU A 689 32.77 -12.94 7.70
CA GLU A 689 33.78 -12.25 8.51
C GLU A 689 33.30 -11.93 9.93
N ALA A 690 32.04 -11.51 10.08
CA ALA A 690 31.40 -11.31 11.38
C ALA A 690 31.37 -12.62 12.19
N LEU A 691 31.04 -13.74 11.54
CA LEU A 691 31.02 -15.07 12.15
C LEU A 691 32.41 -15.69 12.38
N ALA A 692 33.48 -14.97 12.02
CA ALA A 692 34.88 -15.41 12.09
C ALA A 692 35.16 -16.73 11.33
N LEU A 693 34.37 -17.03 10.31
CA LEU A 693 34.52 -18.22 9.48
C LEU A 693 35.55 -17.98 8.36
N SER A 694 36.36 -18.98 8.07
CA SER A 694 37.19 -19.02 6.88
C SER A 694 36.40 -19.54 5.68
N GLN A 695 36.89 -19.30 4.47
CA GLN A 695 36.30 -19.87 3.25
C GLN A 695 36.37 -21.41 3.19
N PHE A 696 37.16 -22.05 4.05
CA PHE A 696 37.27 -23.52 4.13
C PHE A 696 36.20 -24.14 5.03
N ASP A 697 35.60 -23.35 5.90
CA ASP A 697 34.59 -23.81 6.86
C ASP A 697 33.20 -23.93 6.21
N LEU A 698 33.08 -23.46 4.97
CA LEU A 698 31.86 -23.50 4.19
C LEU A 698 31.75 -24.84 3.46
N GLU A 699 30.55 -25.40 3.39
CA GLU A 699 30.25 -26.68 2.72
C GLU A 699 30.31 -26.61 1.19
N LEU A 700 31.16 -25.74 0.63
CA LEU A 700 31.37 -25.56 -0.79
C LEU A 700 32.87 -25.62 -1.14
N PRO A 701 33.23 -26.00 -2.39
CA PRO A 701 34.59 -25.87 -2.85
C PRO A 701 35.07 -24.42 -2.73
N ARG A 702 36.16 -24.18 -2.00
CA ARG A 702 36.72 -22.83 -1.78
C ARG A 702 36.81 -21.96 -3.05
N PRO A 703 37.28 -22.47 -4.22
CA PRO A 703 37.30 -21.67 -5.44
C PRO A 703 35.92 -21.14 -5.83
N THR A 704 34.87 -21.95 -5.66
CA THR A 704 33.48 -21.58 -5.95
C THR A 704 33.01 -20.45 -5.06
N TYR A 705 33.17 -20.58 -3.73
CA TYR A 705 32.75 -19.53 -2.80
C TYR A 705 33.54 -18.23 -2.98
N GLN A 706 34.84 -18.34 -3.31
CA GLN A 706 35.67 -17.18 -3.61
C GLN A 706 35.14 -16.37 -4.80
N HIS A 707 34.51 -17.00 -5.78
CA HIS A 707 33.87 -16.29 -6.88
C HIS A 707 32.61 -15.53 -6.43
N TYR A 708 31.84 -16.09 -5.49
CA TYR A 708 30.68 -15.42 -4.93
C TYR A 708 31.06 -14.11 -4.22
N GLU A 709 32.09 -14.13 -3.35
CA GLU A 709 32.57 -12.91 -2.67
C GLU A 709 33.22 -11.87 -3.60
N ARG A 710 33.64 -12.28 -4.80
CA ARG A 710 34.18 -11.38 -5.82
C ARG A 710 33.10 -10.76 -6.70
N GLY A 711 31.89 -11.31 -6.69
CA GLY A 711 30.80 -10.89 -7.57
C GLY A 711 30.96 -11.31 -9.03
N ASP A 712 31.91 -12.20 -9.36
CA ASP A 712 32.06 -12.72 -10.73
C ASP A 712 31.20 -13.98 -10.99
N ARG A 713 30.59 -14.54 -9.94
CA ARG A 713 29.57 -15.59 -10.04
C ARG A 713 28.50 -15.42 -8.97
N ASN A 714 27.27 -15.73 -9.31
CA ASN A 714 26.15 -15.76 -8.37
C ASN A 714 25.95 -17.19 -7.81
N PRO A 715 25.63 -17.35 -6.51
CA PRO A 715 25.28 -18.65 -5.94
C PRO A 715 23.96 -19.15 -6.50
N SER A 716 23.82 -20.47 -6.65
CA SER A 716 22.49 -21.07 -6.85
C SER A 716 21.70 -21.11 -5.55
N LYS A 717 20.35 -21.21 -5.58
CA LYS A 717 19.53 -21.39 -4.37
C LYS A 717 20.07 -22.52 -3.47
N ALA A 718 20.42 -23.66 -4.07
CA ALA A 718 20.99 -24.80 -3.33
C ALA A 718 22.39 -24.50 -2.75
N SER A 719 23.25 -23.78 -3.49
CA SER A 719 24.58 -23.42 -2.99
C SER A 719 24.50 -22.40 -1.86
N LEU A 720 23.59 -21.42 -1.99
CA LEU A 720 23.35 -20.44 -0.95
C LEU A 720 22.80 -21.11 0.31
N ARG A 721 21.84 -22.03 0.17
CA ARG A 721 21.29 -22.80 1.29
C ARG A 721 22.38 -23.49 2.12
N ALA A 722 23.33 -24.17 1.47
CA ALA A 722 24.45 -24.81 2.16
C ALA A 722 25.33 -23.81 2.94
N VAL A 723 25.52 -22.61 2.40
CA VAL A 723 26.24 -21.52 3.09
C VAL A 723 25.43 -21.01 4.29
N VAL A 724 24.14 -20.75 4.11
CA VAL A 724 23.24 -20.26 5.17
C VAL A 724 23.11 -21.30 6.29
N ASP A 725 23.02 -22.59 5.96
CA ASP A 725 23.01 -23.69 6.95
C ASP A 725 24.29 -23.66 7.81
N THR A 726 25.44 -23.39 7.20
CA THR A 726 26.71 -23.23 7.91
C THR A 726 26.69 -22.00 8.83
N PHE A 727 26.13 -20.88 8.36
CA PHE A 727 26.01 -19.64 9.13
C PHE A 727 25.07 -19.80 10.33
N GLU A 728 23.90 -20.40 10.14
CA GLU A 728 22.94 -20.66 11.21
C GLU A 728 23.50 -21.63 12.26
N ALA A 729 24.18 -22.69 11.83
CA ALA A 729 24.86 -23.60 12.74
C ALA A 729 25.91 -22.87 13.60
N ARG A 730 26.62 -21.89 13.01
CA ARG A 730 27.59 -21.06 13.73
C ARG A 730 26.93 -20.08 14.71
N ILE A 731 25.82 -19.45 14.33
CA ILE A 731 25.01 -18.61 15.23
C ILE A 731 24.47 -19.42 16.42
N ALA A 732 23.92 -20.61 16.17
CA ALA A 732 23.42 -21.49 17.21
C ALA A 732 24.52 -21.86 18.21
N TRP A 733 25.71 -22.19 17.71
CA TRP A 733 26.88 -22.44 18.55
C TRP A 733 27.29 -21.22 19.37
N PHE A 734 27.29 -20.01 18.78
CA PHE A 734 27.59 -18.77 19.50
C PHE A 734 26.57 -18.47 20.61
N ARG A 735 25.28 -18.74 20.39
CA ARG A 735 24.24 -18.58 21.43
C ARG A 735 24.44 -19.54 22.60
N GLU A 736 24.76 -20.81 22.32
CA GLU A 736 25.09 -21.78 23.37
C GLU A 736 26.31 -21.31 24.20
N LYS A 737 27.35 -20.82 23.52
CA LYS A 737 28.56 -20.29 24.19
C LYS A 737 28.35 -18.98 24.91
N HIS A 738 27.44 -18.14 24.44
CA HIS A 738 27.00 -16.95 25.16
C HIS A 738 26.46 -17.34 26.54
N ASP A 739 25.60 -18.34 26.63
CA ASP A 739 25.02 -18.79 27.90
C ASP A 739 26.09 -19.35 28.85
N GLU A 740 27.03 -20.17 28.36
CA GLU A 740 28.18 -20.66 29.14
C GLU A 740 29.09 -19.52 29.64
N LEU A 741 29.27 -18.48 28.81
CA LEU A 741 30.04 -17.28 29.14
C LEU A 741 29.31 -16.46 30.23
N MET A 742 27.98 -16.40 30.17
CA MET A 742 27.16 -15.72 31.17
C MET A 742 27.21 -16.41 32.54
N ASP A 743 27.30 -17.74 32.56
CA ASP A 743 27.52 -18.57 33.75
C ASP A 743 28.92 -18.41 34.39
N GLY A 744 29.80 -17.60 33.79
CA GLY A 744 31.10 -17.23 34.35
C GLY A 744 32.20 -18.28 34.17
N GLN A 745 32.07 -19.14 33.16
CA GLN A 745 33.06 -20.18 32.88
C GLN A 745 34.27 -19.63 32.10
N TRP A 746 35.47 -19.65 32.70
CA TRP A 746 36.70 -19.22 32.01
C TRP A 746 37.00 -20.04 30.74
N GLN A 747 36.60 -21.31 30.71
CA GLN A 747 36.76 -22.16 29.52
C GLN A 747 35.98 -21.62 28.32
N ALA A 748 34.85 -20.96 28.54
CA ALA A 748 34.06 -20.33 27.49
C ALA A 748 34.79 -19.09 26.93
N VAL A 749 35.43 -18.29 27.78
CA VAL A 749 36.28 -17.16 27.36
C VAL A 749 37.43 -17.63 26.47
N GLU A 750 38.14 -18.68 26.87
CA GLU A 750 39.24 -19.25 26.07
C GLU A 750 38.75 -19.77 24.71
N THR A 751 37.68 -20.57 24.72
CA THR A 751 37.11 -21.16 23.50
C THR A 751 36.62 -20.07 22.54
N LEU A 752 35.82 -19.12 23.03
CA LEU A 752 35.31 -18.02 22.22
C LEU A 752 36.41 -17.10 21.72
N ARG A 753 37.48 -16.88 22.49
CA ARG A 753 38.63 -16.08 22.05
C ARG A 753 39.27 -16.70 20.80
N GLU A 754 39.51 -18.01 20.81
CA GLU A 754 40.10 -18.71 19.67
C GLU A 754 39.17 -18.71 18.46
N GLU A 755 37.90 -19.03 18.68
CA GLU A 755 36.88 -19.18 17.65
C GLU A 755 36.46 -17.84 17.01
N LEU A 756 36.52 -16.74 17.76
CA LEU A 756 36.28 -15.37 17.25
C LEU A 756 37.57 -14.69 16.73
N ASN A 757 38.70 -15.42 16.68
CA ASN A 757 40.01 -14.90 16.30
C ASN A 757 40.48 -13.68 17.13
N VAL A 758 40.06 -13.60 18.39
CA VAL A 758 40.50 -12.54 19.30
C VAL A 758 41.94 -12.83 19.74
N SER A 759 42.85 -11.88 19.49
CA SER A 759 44.25 -12.07 19.88
C SER A 759 44.39 -12.00 21.40
N GLN A 760 45.34 -12.77 21.98
CA GLN A 760 45.68 -12.65 23.41
C GLN A 760 46.05 -11.22 23.81
N LYS A 761 46.61 -10.43 22.86
CA LYS A 761 46.93 -9.01 23.09
C LYS A 761 45.67 -8.15 23.22
N THR A 762 44.66 -8.41 22.39
CA THR A 762 43.36 -7.72 22.45
C THR A 762 42.68 -7.99 23.79
N LEU A 763 42.62 -9.26 24.19
CA LEU A 763 42.05 -9.66 25.47
C LEU A 763 42.82 -9.06 26.65
N ALA A 764 44.16 -9.10 26.61
CA ALA A 764 45.02 -8.52 27.63
C ALA A 764 44.81 -7.01 27.82
N ASN A 765 44.66 -6.27 26.72
CA ASN A 765 44.41 -4.82 26.76
C ASN A 765 43.07 -4.49 27.43
N GLY A 766 41.99 -5.22 27.10
CA GLY A 766 40.68 -4.98 27.70
C GLY A 766 40.59 -5.40 29.17
N MET A 767 41.44 -6.34 29.60
CA MET A 767 41.58 -6.74 31.01
C MET A 767 42.57 -5.89 31.82
N ASP A 768 43.29 -4.94 31.20
CA ASP A 768 44.41 -4.19 31.79
C ASP A 768 45.51 -5.11 32.39
N VAL A 769 45.86 -6.18 31.67
CA VAL A 769 46.92 -7.12 32.06
C VAL A 769 47.97 -7.29 30.96
N SER A 770 49.10 -7.88 31.29
CA SER A 770 50.11 -8.23 30.27
C SER A 770 49.67 -9.42 29.43
N GLN A 771 50.03 -9.47 28.16
CA GLN A 771 49.79 -10.63 27.29
C GLN A 771 50.33 -11.94 27.89
N THR A 772 51.45 -11.88 28.60
CA THR A 772 52.04 -13.04 29.30
C THR A 772 51.09 -13.62 30.35
N ALA A 773 50.27 -12.79 31.01
CA ALA A 773 49.29 -13.24 32.00
C ALA A 773 48.17 -14.07 31.34
N ILE A 774 47.66 -13.64 30.18
CA ILE A 774 46.68 -14.43 29.40
C ILE A 774 47.26 -15.80 29.02
N SER A 775 48.52 -15.84 28.56
CA SER A 775 49.19 -17.11 28.26
C SER A 775 49.37 -18.02 29.48
N TYR A 776 49.41 -17.49 30.71
CA TYR A 776 49.44 -18.30 31.94
C TYR A 776 48.05 -18.84 32.30
N TYR A 777 47.00 -18.04 32.07
CA TYR A 777 45.61 -18.43 32.32
C TYR A 777 45.16 -19.57 31.39
N GLU A 778 45.51 -19.52 30.11
CA GLU A 778 45.18 -20.56 29.12
C GLU A 778 45.98 -21.86 29.30
N ARG A 779 47.17 -21.79 29.92
CA ARG A 779 47.98 -22.99 30.21
C ARG A 779 47.55 -23.73 31.48
N ASN A 780 46.45 -23.33 32.11
CA ASN A 780 45.95 -23.86 33.39
C ASN A 780 46.95 -23.74 34.56
N GLU A 781 47.86 -22.76 34.51
CA GLU A 781 48.86 -22.58 35.58
C GLU A 781 48.35 -21.67 36.71
N VAL A 782 47.36 -20.80 36.45
CA VAL A 782 46.70 -19.90 37.42
C VAL A 782 45.27 -19.58 36.93
N VAL A 783 44.26 -19.61 37.80
CA VAL A 783 42.89 -19.16 37.48
C VAL A 783 42.79 -17.64 37.75
N PRO A 784 42.25 -16.83 36.83
CA PRO A 784 42.07 -15.39 37.05
C PRO A 784 41.17 -15.12 38.27
N ASP A 785 41.35 -13.98 38.94
CA ASP A 785 40.41 -13.57 39.97
C ASP A 785 39.04 -13.16 39.38
N GLY A 786 38.02 -13.07 40.23
CA GLY A 786 36.65 -12.79 39.79
C GLY A 786 36.46 -11.44 39.09
N GLY A 787 37.37 -10.47 39.31
CA GLY A 787 37.33 -9.17 38.63
C GLY A 787 37.94 -9.23 37.23
N GLN A 788 39.06 -9.95 37.07
CA GLN A 788 39.68 -10.16 35.76
C GLN A 788 38.84 -11.06 34.85
N THR A 789 38.11 -12.02 35.41
CA THR A 789 37.16 -12.86 34.67
C THR A 789 36.01 -12.03 34.06
N ALA A 790 35.52 -11.02 34.80
CA ALA A 790 34.48 -10.11 34.29
C ALA A 790 35.00 -9.22 33.15
N ALA A 791 36.19 -8.63 33.28
CA ALA A 791 36.75 -7.80 32.21
C ALA A 791 37.07 -8.61 30.93
N ALA A 792 37.48 -9.88 31.06
CA ALA A 792 37.68 -10.76 29.92
C ALA A 792 36.36 -11.11 29.22
N LYS A 793 35.31 -11.33 30.03
CA LYS A 793 33.96 -11.60 29.57
C LYS A 793 33.42 -10.45 28.72
N ASP A 794 33.60 -9.20 29.16
CA ASP A 794 33.12 -8.02 28.43
C ASP A 794 33.76 -7.91 27.03
N VAL A 795 35.07 -8.10 26.92
CA VAL A 795 35.79 -8.07 25.62
C VAL A 795 35.28 -9.15 24.66
N ILE A 796 34.98 -10.35 25.17
CA ILE A 796 34.45 -11.44 24.35
C ILE A 796 32.99 -11.19 23.99
N LEU A 797 32.19 -10.67 24.93
CA LEU A 797 30.79 -10.30 24.70
C LEU A 797 30.66 -9.28 23.57
N ASP A 798 31.50 -8.24 23.54
CA ASP A 798 31.47 -7.24 22.47
C ASP A 798 31.64 -7.90 21.09
N ARG A 799 32.64 -8.78 20.95
CA ARG A 799 32.91 -9.47 19.68
C ARG A 799 31.85 -10.52 19.34
N LEU A 800 31.28 -11.16 20.36
CA LEU A 800 30.19 -12.13 20.21
C LEU A 800 28.89 -11.44 19.78
N ASN A 801 28.59 -10.27 20.33
CA ASN A 801 27.44 -9.45 19.94
C ASN A 801 27.58 -8.96 18.50
N GLU A 802 28.78 -8.55 18.07
CA GLU A 802 29.05 -8.24 16.66
C GLU A 802 28.77 -9.45 15.76
N ALA A 803 29.20 -10.66 16.16
CA ALA A 803 28.92 -11.88 15.41
C ALA A 803 27.41 -12.25 15.40
N LEU A 804 26.68 -11.94 16.47
CA LEU A 804 25.23 -12.19 16.55
C LEU A 804 24.40 -11.11 15.86
N SER A 805 24.95 -9.92 15.61
CA SER A 805 24.26 -8.81 14.93
C SER A 805 23.77 -9.18 13.52
N VAL A 806 24.49 -10.08 12.83
CA VAL A 806 24.14 -10.55 11.49
C VAL A 806 23.05 -11.63 11.46
N THR A 807 22.40 -11.93 12.59
CA THR A 807 21.33 -12.94 12.66
C THR A 807 20.18 -12.60 11.69
N SER A 808 19.74 -11.34 11.64
CA SER A 808 18.66 -10.92 10.74
C SER A 808 19.07 -11.08 9.28
N ASP A 809 20.31 -10.70 8.94
CA ASP A 809 20.85 -10.85 7.60
C ASP A 809 20.83 -12.31 7.12
N ILE A 810 21.16 -13.25 8.02
CA ILE A 810 21.16 -14.69 7.72
C ILE A 810 19.73 -15.19 7.49
N ALA A 811 18.75 -14.70 8.25
CA ALA A 811 17.34 -15.02 8.05
C ALA A 811 16.84 -14.51 6.68
N GLU A 812 17.19 -13.30 6.27
CA GLU A 812 16.86 -12.77 4.93
C GLU A 812 17.51 -13.61 3.80
N LEU A 813 18.76 -14.06 3.99
CA LEU A 813 19.39 -15.00 3.04
C LEU A 813 18.68 -16.37 2.99
N ARG A 814 18.09 -16.82 4.11
CA ARG A 814 17.28 -18.04 4.17
C ARG A 814 16.02 -17.88 3.34
N GLU A 815 15.30 -16.77 3.51
CA GLU A 815 14.09 -16.43 2.75
C GLU A 815 14.37 -16.42 1.24
N LEU A 816 15.48 -15.83 0.79
CA LEU A 816 15.90 -15.87 -0.62
C LEU A 816 16.16 -17.28 -1.17
N CYS A 817 16.52 -18.24 -0.31
CA CYS A 817 16.70 -19.63 -0.73
C CYS A 817 15.37 -20.39 -0.87
N GLU A 818 14.31 -19.88 -0.27
CA GLU A 818 13.03 -20.57 -0.09
C GLU A 818 11.90 -19.92 -0.88
N ASN A 819 12.06 -18.68 -1.30
CA ASN A 819 11.08 -17.95 -2.10
C ASN A 819 10.79 -18.60 -3.46
N ASP A 820 9.70 -18.15 -4.09
CA ASP A 820 9.17 -18.70 -5.33
C ASP A 820 9.67 -17.95 -6.57
N ILE A 821 10.60 -17.00 -6.43
CA ILE A 821 11.11 -16.19 -7.55
C ILE A 821 12.38 -16.78 -8.16
N HIS A 822 12.47 -16.70 -9.49
CA HIS A 822 13.67 -16.96 -10.26
C HIS A 822 14.18 -15.68 -10.93
N TRP A 823 15.46 -15.66 -11.25
CA TRP A 823 16.12 -14.53 -11.87
C TRP A 823 16.49 -14.85 -13.31
N ASP A 824 15.80 -14.20 -14.25
CA ASP A 824 16.04 -14.38 -15.68
C ASP A 824 16.76 -13.17 -16.27
N ARG A 825 17.68 -13.45 -17.19
CA ARG A 825 18.59 -12.44 -17.73
C ARG A 825 17.97 -11.72 -18.90
N ILE A 826 18.03 -10.38 -18.91
CA ILE A 826 17.69 -9.58 -20.08
C ILE A 826 18.67 -9.91 -21.21
N ARG A 827 18.15 -10.50 -22.28
CA ARG A 827 18.91 -10.83 -23.49
C ARG A 827 19.01 -9.63 -24.42
N SER A 828 17.91 -8.89 -24.58
CA SER A 828 17.85 -7.68 -25.40
C SER A 828 16.80 -6.73 -24.85
N ILE A 829 17.07 -5.44 -24.98
CA ILE A 829 16.12 -4.37 -24.67
C ILE A 829 16.10 -3.38 -25.85
N GLU A 830 14.94 -3.29 -26.51
CA GLU A 830 14.77 -2.50 -27.73
C GLU A 830 13.72 -1.42 -27.51
N SER A 831 14.02 -0.19 -27.92
CA SER A 831 13.01 0.87 -27.93
C SER A 831 12.17 0.76 -29.20
N THR A 832 10.85 0.67 -29.04
CA THR A 832 9.86 0.53 -30.13
C THR A 832 8.97 1.77 -30.17
N GLU A 833 8.53 2.15 -31.37
CA GLU A 833 7.45 3.13 -31.55
C GLU A 833 6.14 2.34 -31.68
N PRO A 834 5.17 2.51 -30.77
CA PRO A 834 3.93 1.74 -30.83
C PRO A 834 3.10 2.12 -32.05
N ASP A 835 2.59 1.12 -32.77
CA ASP A 835 1.64 1.28 -33.88
C ASP A 835 0.17 1.21 -33.40
N TYR A 836 -0.03 1.25 -32.08
CA TYR A 836 -1.30 1.19 -31.38
C TYR A 836 -1.48 2.42 -30.48
N GLU A 837 -2.73 2.80 -30.25
CA GLU A 837 -3.09 4.02 -29.52
C GLU A 837 -3.17 3.80 -27.99
N TRP A 838 -3.40 2.57 -27.53
CA TRP A 838 -3.74 2.28 -26.13
C TRP A 838 -2.79 1.28 -25.48
N VAL A 839 -2.48 1.55 -24.21
CA VAL A 839 -1.74 0.69 -23.28
C VAL A 839 -2.57 0.46 -22.01
N TYR A 840 -2.30 -0.63 -21.31
CA TYR A 840 -3.17 -1.15 -20.25
C TYR A 840 -2.39 -1.45 -18.98
N ASP A 841 -3.04 -1.32 -17.82
CA ASP A 841 -2.44 -1.63 -16.52
C ASP A 841 -3.50 -2.13 -15.53
N LEU A 842 -3.06 -2.81 -14.48
CA LEU A 842 -3.90 -3.25 -13.37
C LEU A 842 -3.44 -2.56 -12.10
N GLU A 843 -4.36 -2.30 -11.17
CA GLU A 843 -3.99 -1.88 -9.82
C GLU A 843 -4.26 -3.05 -8.88
N VAL A 844 -3.24 -3.58 -8.23
CA VAL A 844 -3.35 -4.72 -7.30
C VAL A 844 -3.16 -4.23 -5.86
N ALA A 845 -4.05 -4.64 -4.97
CA ALA A 845 -3.98 -4.28 -3.56
C ALA A 845 -2.84 -5.02 -2.84
N GLU A 846 -2.35 -4.43 -1.74
CA GLU A 846 -1.37 -4.98 -0.80
C GLU A 846 0.05 -5.15 -1.36
N THR A 847 0.21 -6.00 -2.36
CA THR A 847 1.50 -6.37 -2.97
C THR A 847 1.90 -5.43 -4.10
N HIS A 848 0.92 -4.81 -4.77
CA HIS A 848 1.15 -3.92 -5.92
C HIS A 848 1.92 -4.56 -7.08
N THR A 849 1.87 -5.88 -7.21
CA THR A 849 2.48 -6.61 -8.33
C THR A 849 1.47 -7.49 -9.04
N TYR A 850 1.81 -7.92 -10.24
CA TYR A 850 1.13 -9.00 -10.95
C TYR A 850 2.08 -9.65 -11.96
N LEU A 851 1.72 -10.83 -12.45
CA LEU A 851 2.48 -11.54 -13.48
C LEU A 851 1.95 -11.17 -14.88
N GLY A 852 2.81 -10.55 -15.70
CA GLY A 852 2.54 -10.24 -17.12
C GLY A 852 3.54 -10.94 -18.03
N ASN A 853 3.08 -11.79 -18.96
CA ASN A 853 3.91 -12.66 -19.80
C ASN A 853 4.95 -13.48 -18.98
N GLY A 854 4.58 -13.88 -17.76
CA GLY A 854 5.49 -14.56 -16.84
C GLY A 854 6.64 -13.67 -16.36
N VAL A 855 6.46 -12.36 -16.26
CA VAL A 855 7.41 -11.43 -15.65
C VAL A 855 6.72 -10.67 -14.52
N VAL A 856 7.40 -10.53 -13.38
CA VAL A 856 6.85 -9.79 -12.24
C VAL A 856 6.86 -8.29 -12.56
N SER A 857 5.67 -7.72 -12.63
CA SER A 857 5.42 -6.31 -12.96
C SER A 857 4.93 -5.56 -11.72
N HIS A 858 5.27 -4.28 -11.58
CA HIS A 858 4.86 -3.48 -10.42
C HIS A 858 4.07 -2.22 -10.74
N ASN A 859 3.10 -1.93 -9.88
CA ASN A 859 2.19 -0.80 -9.95
C ASN A 859 2.56 0.22 -8.88
N SER A 860 2.90 1.46 -9.24
CA SER A 860 3.17 2.48 -8.21
C SER A 860 1.91 3.23 -7.79
N GLN A 861 1.72 3.33 -6.47
CA GLN A 861 0.76 4.21 -5.81
C GLN A 861 1.40 5.22 -4.84
N MET A 862 2.64 5.64 -5.07
CA MET A 862 3.33 6.48 -4.08
C MET A 862 2.60 7.81 -3.81
N LEU A 863 2.14 8.51 -4.87
CA LEU A 863 1.53 9.82 -4.74
C LEU A 863 0.17 9.80 -4.03
N SER A 864 -0.64 8.75 -4.20
CA SER A 864 -1.93 8.60 -3.52
C SER A 864 -1.76 8.24 -2.04
N TYR A 865 -0.73 7.46 -1.71
CA TYR A 865 -0.47 7.05 -0.34
C TYR A 865 0.10 8.19 0.54
N ILE A 866 0.88 9.11 -0.06
CA ILE A 866 1.46 10.28 0.63
C ILE A 866 0.39 11.15 1.31
N GLN A 867 -0.81 11.26 0.70
CA GLN A 867 -1.92 12.03 1.24
C GLN A 867 -2.28 11.59 2.67
N ASN A 868 -2.12 10.30 2.98
CA ASN A 868 -2.52 9.73 4.27
C ASN A 868 -1.45 9.82 5.36
N ILE A 869 -0.18 10.08 4.99
CA ILE A 869 0.93 10.15 5.96
C ILE A 869 1.28 11.59 6.33
N ALA A 870 1.21 12.51 5.37
CA ALA A 870 1.65 13.87 5.59
C ALA A 870 0.45 14.77 5.98
N PRO A 871 0.36 15.25 7.23
CA PRO A 871 -0.83 15.93 7.78
C PRO A 871 -1.19 17.25 7.08
N ARG A 872 -0.31 17.79 6.22
CA ARG A 872 -0.55 18.99 5.40
C ARG A 872 -0.38 18.75 3.91
N SER A 873 -0.36 17.49 3.48
CA SER A 873 -0.21 17.17 2.06
C SER A 873 -1.52 17.35 1.32
N VAL A 874 -1.44 17.98 0.15
CA VAL A 874 -2.56 18.13 -0.76
C VAL A 874 -2.20 17.37 -2.03
N TYR A 875 -2.89 16.25 -2.28
CA TYR A 875 -2.76 15.53 -3.54
C TYR A 875 -3.67 16.18 -4.59
N THR A 876 -3.10 16.56 -5.72
CA THR A 876 -3.85 17.10 -6.87
C THR A 876 -3.40 16.38 -8.14
N SER A 877 -4.34 15.83 -8.90
CA SER A 877 -4.07 15.25 -10.23
C SER A 877 -4.83 16.01 -11.33
N GLY A 878 -4.29 15.97 -12.54
CA GLY A 878 -4.87 16.58 -13.74
C GLY A 878 -5.24 18.06 -13.61
N LYS A 879 -6.37 18.48 -14.18
CA LYS A 879 -6.86 19.88 -14.16
C LYS A 879 -7.00 20.50 -12.75
N GLY A 880 -7.12 19.68 -11.69
CA GLY A 880 -7.16 20.14 -10.30
C GLY A 880 -5.89 20.87 -9.85
N SER A 881 -4.74 20.55 -10.43
CA SER A 881 -3.46 21.24 -10.17
C SER A 881 -3.44 22.68 -10.69
N SER A 882 -4.09 22.94 -11.83
CA SER A 882 -4.34 24.28 -12.37
C SER A 882 -5.41 25.06 -11.58
N SER A 883 -6.39 24.38 -10.99
CA SER A 883 -7.44 24.97 -10.14
C SER A 883 -6.96 25.39 -8.76
N ALA A 884 -5.83 24.84 -8.29
CA ALA A 884 -5.25 25.11 -6.96
C ALA A 884 -4.55 26.49 -6.86
N GLY A 885 -4.59 27.32 -7.92
CA GLY A 885 -4.10 28.70 -7.87
C GLY A 885 -2.58 28.85 -7.83
N LEU A 886 -1.82 27.84 -8.28
CA LEU A 886 -0.35 27.87 -8.31
C LEU A 886 0.26 28.76 -9.42
N CYS A 887 -0.57 29.50 -10.15
CA CYS A 887 -0.11 30.47 -11.14
C CYS A 887 0.13 31.83 -10.50
N VAL A 888 1.25 32.46 -10.85
CA VAL A 888 1.54 33.86 -10.50
C VAL A 888 1.06 34.79 -11.62
N THR A 889 0.79 36.06 -11.31
CA THR A 889 0.38 37.04 -12.31
C THR A 889 1.51 37.31 -13.31
N GLY A 890 1.16 37.63 -14.56
CA GLY A 890 2.14 37.75 -15.66
C GLY A 890 3.27 38.77 -15.44
N ASP A 891 3.02 39.79 -14.60
CA ASP A 891 3.95 40.83 -14.19
C ASP A 891 4.94 40.38 -13.07
N THR A 892 4.81 39.14 -12.59
CA THR A 892 5.72 38.59 -11.57
C THR A 892 7.13 38.45 -12.13
N LEU A 893 8.12 39.06 -11.46
CA LEU A 893 9.52 39.05 -11.89
C LEU A 893 10.24 37.75 -11.48
N ILE A 894 10.71 37.00 -12.48
CA ILE A 894 11.53 35.78 -12.32
C ILE A 894 13.01 36.14 -12.52
N HIS A 895 13.85 35.68 -11.61
CA HIS A 895 15.29 35.84 -11.72
C HIS A 895 15.87 34.80 -12.69
N THR A 896 16.33 35.25 -13.86
CA THR A 896 16.95 34.40 -14.89
C THR A 896 18.45 34.66 -14.97
N ASN A 897 19.17 33.83 -15.73
CA ASN A 897 20.59 34.05 -16.03
C ASN A 897 20.86 35.39 -16.76
N GLY A 898 19.82 36.01 -17.34
CA GLY A 898 19.87 37.33 -17.98
C GLY A 898 19.39 38.49 -17.10
N GLY A 899 19.09 38.26 -15.82
CA GLY A 899 18.48 39.23 -14.91
C GLY A 899 16.99 38.96 -14.65
N PHE A 900 16.33 39.90 -13.98
CA PHE A 900 14.89 39.81 -13.71
C PHE A 900 14.09 40.05 -15.00
N ARG A 901 13.18 39.13 -15.34
CA ARG A 901 12.20 39.28 -16.42
C ARG A 901 10.80 38.96 -15.90
N GLU A 902 9.77 39.58 -16.45
CA GLU A 902 8.39 39.22 -16.15
C GLU A 902 8.11 37.79 -16.65
N ILE A 903 7.37 37.01 -15.86
CA ILE A 903 7.07 35.61 -16.19
C ILE A 903 6.28 35.50 -17.50
N GLN A 904 5.43 36.49 -17.81
CA GLN A 904 4.70 36.55 -19.08
C GLN A 904 5.66 36.60 -20.28
N ASP A 905 6.72 37.39 -20.21
CA ASP A 905 7.70 37.49 -21.31
C ASP A 905 8.46 36.18 -21.53
N ILE A 906 8.66 35.41 -20.47
CA ILE A 906 9.34 34.10 -20.55
C ILE A 906 8.39 33.05 -21.14
N VAL A 907 7.14 33.01 -20.68
CA VAL A 907 6.18 31.96 -21.04
C VAL A 907 5.55 32.23 -22.41
N SER A 908 5.18 33.48 -22.72
CA SER A 908 4.55 33.84 -24.00
C SER A 908 5.53 33.79 -25.19
N GLU A 909 6.84 33.76 -24.95
CA GLU A 909 7.84 33.48 -26.01
C GLU A 909 7.74 32.03 -26.51
N GLU A 910 7.39 31.08 -25.63
CA GLU A 910 7.28 29.64 -25.93
C GLU A 910 5.83 29.19 -26.19
N LEU A 911 4.85 29.88 -25.61
CA LEU A 911 3.41 29.59 -25.70
C LEU A 911 2.63 30.87 -26.07
N PRO A 912 2.64 31.29 -27.36
CA PRO A 912 2.09 32.58 -27.78
C PRO A 912 0.55 32.61 -27.87
N ASP A 913 -0.08 31.44 -28.01
CA ASP A 913 -1.52 31.32 -28.20
C ASP A 913 -2.21 30.93 -26.88
N PRO A 914 -3.31 31.62 -26.48
CA PRO A 914 -4.09 31.21 -25.33
C PRO A 914 -4.76 29.86 -25.59
N VAL A 915 -4.72 28.96 -24.61
CA VAL A 915 -5.50 27.72 -24.64
C VAL A 915 -6.97 28.09 -24.59
N GLU A 916 -7.73 27.77 -25.64
CA GLU A 916 -9.17 28.01 -25.66
C GLU A 916 -9.84 27.23 -24.51
N CYS A 917 -10.31 27.93 -23.49
CA CYS A 917 -11.23 27.35 -22.52
C CYS A 917 -12.54 27.05 -23.25
N LEU A 918 -12.86 25.77 -23.44
CA LEU A 918 -14.22 25.30 -23.70
C LEU A 918 -15.09 25.65 -22.48
N ALA A 919 -15.59 26.88 -22.45
CA ALA A 919 -16.67 27.28 -21.56
C ALA A 919 -17.98 26.86 -22.22
N ASP A 920 -18.42 25.62 -21.94
CA ASP A 920 -19.82 25.16 -21.99
C ASP A 920 -19.86 23.64 -21.73
N VAL A 921 -19.78 23.22 -20.46
CA VAL A 921 -20.52 22.07 -19.86
C VAL A 921 -20.72 22.35 -18.37
#